data_AF-A0A660W4C3-F1
#
_entry.id   AF-A0A660W4C3-F1
#
_cell.length_a   1.000
_cell.length_b   1.000
_cell.length_c   1.000
_cell.angle_alpha   90.00
_cell.angle_beta   90.00
_cell.angle_gamma   90.00
#
_symmetry.space_group_name_H-M   'P 1'
#
loop_
_entity.id
_entity.type
_entity.pdbx_description
1 polymer ?
#
loop_
_entity_poly.entity_id
_entity_poly.type
_entity_poly.pdbx_seq_one_letter_code
_entity_poly.pdbx_strand_id
1 'polypeptide(L)'
;TTPEGFGVHSGLSVGNTAVFRTAGGSGGAVLPDMAIQNFTYPPGEYNPGDPFGFAIELGNIGEGNAIAFDQLGQAVPFYNEVRLSSDMVWGNADDILLFRRSDAWWMGGKTDTFETAEAGMFYNLPTLPDVPAGAYHLAVALDADGQIPETNEANNFWWSEAADFVVGDLGEEPPDLTVNTPAAEKTVVAGQQTSVLAFVRNQGEGPVAYDEGNHFDTTLHLRSDMDFNSQTDVAATVGIGRLMAPGQINPVTLSFTAPTTPGRYYLRIMTDRTEVVAETSEQNNWSDIVVLDVVNPTRVLSVGVRNEPVKFAGDIAARQMWTSLGLCNAVTTNQLLEMDAANAGNRAELIAAIDNMKTIVAPGDTFVFYIASQACSFVSGDELPVEGQYNTTWPNWDKRQIRTGDEYLYLSTANDGPGDILTDDDLAELFVDEAWDYVNKVFIVDTSYSDGFYGSGGEGDSGDLSQLPNMQLLAAAQQDNFAWMMMNKATKMGINTFGTAIAATLGQFRQDTSIDFEQVFVQANEEGSVFRDNIAAPVFASMMSGWGFGGASQISTRIGTNEATWASYIDADGSTVRVKMSAGQGNLTFAGANLLAETRGSTTYITGENVSLNRIDITYSSDKGSLSVYVRGGDGLAEIDTIAGLNPLGSLKARQVTLTGGIEMLGDGYIQKLQLGDVIGGADITMTGTGPARGVTITAGRIGPGTEIILSNTPVKSFKAISWAPGGALVTPWLGSLKITGSNGSGGDFGANVTTTGSNKGWGVGKASIAGDISGAWNVAVGGIKDIRAKGNITAKANIATANGPVKSARSGGDFLGSLSAGGDAAGWIASLRAGGNFGADVHTAGQSRGYGLKAAKIAGDIIGGSWQVDAGGVNKITAASSQAGWSLNTNGFIRSLYFRNDFRGQVVATEWLGRIKVRGNMEGASVSAGQGLDSQAALADLRVYGLMSNSDVLVAGWIKKITVGAVTGSNVFASVDTAGLANGAVPALDSLLTGGRIDSFTTRGLASQANSFVNSRIVADWVGKVKLASSSFDEGGDDFGVVANRLDKFDTT
;
A
#
# COMPACT_ATOMS: atom_id res chain seq x y z
N THR A 1 -37.74 45.52 37.11
CA THR A 1 -38.11 44.21 37.70
C THR A 1 -38.29 43.24 36.56
N THR A 2 -37.42 42.23 36.56
CA THR A 2 -37.34 41.01 35.73
C THR A 2 -38.66 40.21 35.69
N PRO A 3 -38.76 39.07 34.96
CA PRO A 3 -38.29 38.74 33.60
C PRO A 3 -39.26 37.80 32.80
N GLU A 4 -38.85 37.44 31.57
CA GLU A 4 -39.02 36.14 30.89
C GLU A 4 -40.39 35.63 30.38
N GLY A 5 -40.36 35.11 29.13
CA GLY A 5 -41.10 33.88 28.76
C GLY A 5 -41.97 33.93 27.50
N PHE A 6 -41.36 33.57 26.36
CA PHE A 6 -41.91 32.91 25.16
C PHE A 6 -43.42 32.60 25.03
N GLY A 7 -43.98 32.87 23.82
CA GLY A 7 -45.07 32.06 23.27
C GLY A 7 -46.03 32.74 22.27
N VAL A 8 -45.74 32.62 20.97
CA VAL A 8 -46.63 32.39 19.80
C VAL A 8 -48.00 33.10 19.74
N HIS A 9 -48.27 33.86 18.67
CA HIS A 9 -49.37 33.60 17.72
C HIS A 9 -49.50 34.65 16.59
N SER A 10 -49.47 34.11 15.37
CA SER A 10 -50.25 34.50 14.18
C SER A 10 -51.30 35.61 14.33
N GLY A 11 -51.22 36.61 13.46
CA GLY A 11 -52.30 37.58 13.25
C GLY A 11 -51.98 38.57 12.13
N LEU A 12 -52.30 38.19 10.89
CA LEU A 12 -52.48 39.11 9.78
C LEU A 12 -53.42 40.25 10.20
N SER A 13 -53.02 41.50 9.95
CA SER A 13 -53.98 42.59 9.74
C SER A 13 -53.50 43.45 8.58
N VAL A 14 -54.29 43.43 7.52
CA VAL A 14 -54.13 44.20 6.29
C VAL A 14 -54.47 45.67 6.59
N GLY A 15 -53.57 46.58 6.19
CA GLY A 15 -53.77 48.01 6.34
C GLY A 15 -53.08 48.81 5.23
N ASN A 16 -53.91 49.29 4.31
CA ASN A 16 -53.78 50.54 3.55
C ASN A 16 -53.11 50.53 2.15
N THR A 17 -53.97 50.36 1.15
CA THR A 17 -54.26 51.33 0.07
C THR A 17 -53.08 51.87 -0.75
N ALA A 18 -52.81 51.23 -1.90
CA ALA A 18 -52.11 51.89 -3.00
C ALA A 18 -53.08 52.79 -3.79
N VAL A 19 -52.71 54.07 -3.91
CA VAL A 19 -53.42 55.11 -4.64
C VAL A 19 -53.22 54.91 -6.13
N PHE A 20 -54.28 54.63 -6.88
CA PHE A 20 -54.27 54.78 -8.34
C PHE A 20 -54.35 56.26 -8.71
N ARG A 21 -53.25 56.85 -9.18
CA ARG A 21 -53.29 58.07 -9.98
C ARG A 21 -53.28 57.69 -11.45
N THR A 22 -54.41 57.86 -12.11
CA THR A 22 -54.48 57.96 -13.58
C THR A 22 -54.03 59.36 -14.00
N ALA A 23 -52.91 59.46 -14.70
CA ALA A 23 -52.59 60.62 -15.53
C ALA A 23 -52.48 60.16 -16.98
N GLY A 24 -53.42 60.61 -17.80
CA GLY A 24 -53.38 60.43 -19.24
C GLY A 24 -52.19 61.18 -19.83
N GLY A 25 -51.28 60.43 -20.41
CA GLY A 25 -50.16 60.84 -21.24
C GLY A 25 -49.64 59.58 -21.89
N SER A 26 -49.27 59.63 -23.18
CA SER A 26 -48.73 58.50 -23.94
C SER A 26 -47.34 58.08 -23.41
N GLY A 27 -47.29 57.54 -22.20
CA GLY A 27 -46.07 57.02 -21.56
C GLY A 27 -46.05 55.51 -21.68
N GLY A 28 -44.97 54.97 -22.25
CA GLY A 28 -44.72 53.52 -22.29
C GLY A 28 -44.75 52.93 -20.88
N ALA A 29 -45.06 51.63 -20.80
CA ALA A 29 -44.98 50.89 -19.54
C ALA A 29 -43.60 51.15 -18.91
N VAL A 30 -43.60 51.52 -17.63
CA VAL A 30 -42.36 51.67 -16.85
C VAL A 30 -41.85 50.26 -16.59
N LEU A 31 -40.89 49.80 -17.39
CA LEU A 31 -40.32 48.46 -17.30
C LEU A 31 -39.14 48.45 -16.30
N PRO A 32 -38.89 47.32 -15.61
CA PRO A 32 -37.64 47.10 -14.90
C PRO A 32 -36.45 47.01 -15.87
N ASP A 33 -35.24 47.09 -15.31
CA ASP A 33 -33.98 46.83 -16.01
C ASP A 33 -33.06 46.10 -15.03
N MET A 34 -33.07 44.78 -15.09
CA MET A 34 -32.21 43.93 -14.29
C MET A 34 -30.81 43.94 -14.89
N ALA A 35 -29.82 43.93 -14.02
CA ALA A 35 -28.43 44.02 -14.46
C ALA A 35 -27.54 43.25 -13.50
N ILE A 36 -26.61 42.50 -14.08
CA ILE A 36 -25.47 41.94 -13.36
C ILE A 36 -24.47 43.08 -13.18
N GLN A 37 -24.24 43.52 -11.94
CA GLN A 37 -23.32 44.63 -11.64
C GLN A 37 -21.91 44.12 -11.39
N ASN A 38 -21.79 42.97 -10.73
CA ASN A 38 -20.51 42.33 -10.47
C ASN A 38 -20.70 40.82 -10.29
N PHE A 39 -19.74 40.04 -10.76
CA PHE A 39 -19.68 38.60 -10.53
C PHE A 39 -18.24 38.22 -10.20
N THR A 40 -18.03 37.50 -9.11
CA THR A 40 -16.70 37.11 -8.63
C THR A 40 -16.69 35.65 -8.27
N TYR A 41 -15.67 34.95 -8.75
CA TYR A 41 -15.41 33.54 -8.46
C TYR A 41 -13.89 33.33 -8.38
N PRO A 42 -13.43 32.27 -7.70
CA PRO A 42 -12.02 31.87 -7.77
C PRO A 42 -11.75 31.19 -9.14
N PRO A 43 -10.85 31.71 -10.00
CA PRO A 43 -10.39 30.97 -11.17
C PRO A 43 -9.37 29.91 -10.74
N GLY A 44 -9.29 28.80 -11.47
CA GLY A 44 -8.38 27.70 -11.12
C GLY A 44 -8.84 26.33 -11.62
N GLU A 45 -8.13 25.31 -11.15
CA GLU A 45 -8.43 23.91 -11.40
C GLU A 45 -9.41 23.36 -10.35
N TYR A 46 -10.47 22.71 -10.81
CA TYR A 46 -11.53 22.12 -10.00
C TYR A 46 -11.77 20.68 -10.41
N ASN A 47 -12.05 19.80 -9.46
CA ASN A 47 -12.49 18.43 -9.73
C ASN A 47 -14.00 18.29 -9.45
N PRO A 48 -14.71 17.36 -10.12
CA PRO A 48 -16.06 16.97 -9.72
C PRO A 48 -16.12 16.62 -8.23
N GLY A 49 -17.08 17.19 -7.51
CA GLY A 49 -17.20 17.03 -6.06
C GLY A 49 -16.50 18.11 -5.20
N ASP A 50 -15.62 18.94 -5.76
CA ASP A 50 -14.99 20.04 -5.02
C ASP A 50 -16.05 21.09 -4.60
N PRO A 51 -15.93 21.71 -3.41
CA PRO A 51 -16.80 22.83 -3.06
C PRO A 51 -16.43 24.05 -3.91
N PHE A 52 -17.41 24.61 -4.62
CA PHE A 52 -17.22 25.80 -5.43
C PHE A 52 -18.11 26.94 -4.92
N GLY A 53 -17.53 28.12 -4.72
CA GLY A 53 -18.24 29.30 -4.25
C GLY A 53 -18.10 30.47 -5.21
N PHE A 54 -19.20 31.18 -5.45
CA PHE A 54 -19.22 32.41 -6.24
C PHE A 54 -20.04 33.49 -5.52
N ALA A 55 -19.74 34.74 -5.85
CA ALA A 55 -20.47 35.90 -5.36
C ALA A 55 -21.04 36.67 -6.55
N ILE A 56 -22.29 37.11 -6.41
CA ILE A 56 -22.97 37.89 -7.43
C ILE A 56 -23.62 39.13 -6.84
N GLU A 57 -23.44 40.26 -7.51
CA GLU A 57 -24.08 41.54 -7.20
C GLU A 57 -25.04 41.89 -8.34
N LEU A 58 -26.30 42.04 -7.96
CA LEU A 58 -27.44 42.15 -8.87
C LEU A 58 -28.22 43.42 -8.54
N GLY A 59 -28.79 44.05 -9.54
CA GLY A 59 -29.62 45.23 -9.31
C GLY A 59 -30.64 45.48 -10.40
N ASN A 60 -31.79 46.03 -10.00
CA ASN A 60 -32.74 46.65 -10.92
C ASN A 60 -32.39 48.14 -11.08
N ILE A 61 -31.83 48.52 -12.23
CA ILE A 61 -31.44 49.88 -12.56
C ILE A 61 -32.58 50.67 -13.24
N GLY A 62 -33.69 50.01 -13.57
CA GLY A 62 -34.87 50.57 -14.22
C GLY A 62 -35.92 51.08 -13.24
N GLU A 63 -36.85 51.89 -13.73
CA GLU A 63 -37.89 52.53 -12.91
C GLU A 63 -39.08 51.60 -12.59
N GLY A 64 -39.20 50.45 -13.28
CA GLY A 64 -40.28 49.46 -13.07
C GLY A 64 -39.90 48.39 -12.06
N ASN A 65 -40.89 47.67 -11.50
CA ASN A 65 -40.64 46.57 -10.55
C ASN A 65 -40.31 45.27 -11.30
N ALA A 66 -39.29 44.53 -10.84
CA ALA A 66 -38.90 43.22 -11.38
C ALA A 66 -39.84 42.11 -10.86
N ILE A 67 -41.01 41.98 -11.50
CA ILE A 67 -42.06 41.01 -11.17
C ILE A 67 -42.69 40.49 -12.46
N ALA A 68 -42.72 39.16 -12.64
CA ALA A 68 -43.46 38.51 -13.72
C ALA A 68 -44.91 38.24 -13.30
N PHE A 69 -45.88 38.41 -14.21
CA PHE A 69 -47.29 38.13 -13.97
C PHE A 69 -47.86 37.15 -15.00
N ASP A 70 -48.75 36.26 -14.56
CA ASP A 70 -49.54 35.43 -15.47
C ASP A 70 -50.68 36.21 -16.14
N GLN A 71 -51.43 35.54 -17.02
CA GLN A 71 -52.57 36.11 -17.73
C GLN A 71 -53.74 36.54 -16.82
N LEU A 72 -53.73 36.13 -15.54
CA LEU A 72 -54.71 36.50 -14.51
C LEU A 72 -54.18 37.60 -13.56
N GLY A 73 -52.98 38.12 -13.79
CA GLY A 73 -52.33 39.15 -12.98
C GLY A 73 -51.77 38.65 -11.65
N GLN A 74 -51.55 37.34 -11.50
CA GLN A 74 -50.85 36.75 -10.35
C GLN A 74 -49.36 36.70 -10.61
N ALA A 75 -48.55 36.98 -9.58
CA ALA A 75 -47.09 36.92 -9.72
C ALA A 75 -46.62 35.47 -9.96
N VAL A 76 -45.76 35.28 -10.95
CA VAL A 76 -45.16 33.99 -11.31
C VAL A 76 -43.65 34.02 -11.11
N PRO A 77 -43.01 32.88 -10.81
CA PRO A 77 -41.57 32.83 -10.65
C PRO A 77 -40.86 32.98 -12.01
N PHE A 78 -39.71 33.64 -11.98
CA PHE A 78 -38.69 33.64 -13.03
C PHE A 78 -37.41 32.99 -12.49
N TYR A 79 -36.46 32.67 -13.38
CA TYR A 79 -35.29 31.87 -13.02
C TYR A 79 -33.98 32.57 -13.32
N ASN A 80 -33.06 32.54 -12.34
CA ASN A 80 -31.69 32.99 -12.50
C ASN A 80 -30.77 31.76 -12.58
N GLU A 81 -29.83 31.75 -13.52
CA GLU A 81 -28.98 30.59 -13.80
C GLU A 81 -27.49 30.93 -13.85
N VAL A 82 -26.67 30.01 -13.36
CA VAL A 82 -25.21 29.99 -13.55
C VAL A 82 -24.83 28.72 -14.29
N ARG A 83 -24.06 28.84 -15.37
CA ARG A 83 -23.65 27.74 -16.24
C ARG A 83 -22.16 27.74 -16.49
N LEU A 84 -21.59 26.57 -16.75
CA LEU A 84 -20.32 26.42 -17.45
C LEU A 84 -20.61 26.20 -18.92
N SER A 85 -19.77 26.74 -19.80
CA SER A 85 -19.86 26.51 -21.24
C SER A 85 -18.47 26.47 -21.85
N SER A 86 -18.28 25.69 -22.92
CA SER A 86 -16.97 25.57 -23.59
C SER A 86 -16.68 26.76 -24.51
N ASP A 87 -17.72 27.50 -24.85
CA ASP A 87 -17.66 28.75 -25.59
C ASP A 87 -18.46 29.86 -24.88
N MET A 88 -18.62 31.01 -25.55
CA MET A 88 -19.40 32.15 -25.05
C MET A 88 -20.78 32.22 -25.70
N VAL A 89 -21.41 31.07 -25.99
CA VAL A 89 -22.73 30.98 -26.62
C VAL A 89 -23.74 30.37 -25.65
N TRP A 90 -24.73 31.16 -25.22
CA TRP A 90 -25.75 30.70 -24.27
C TRP A 90 -26.79 29.79 -24.92
N GLY A 91 -27.14 28.69 -24.27
CA GLY A 91 -28.25 27.78 -24.57
C GLY A 91 -27.92 26.67 -25.58
N ASN A 92 -26.65 26.46 -25.90
CA ASN A 92 -26.18 25.37 -26.77
C ASN A 92 -25.96 24.07 -25.97
N ALA A 93 -25.47 23.02 -26.65
CA ALA A 93 -25.43 21.67 -26.07
C ALA A 93 -24.31 21.45 -25.04
N ASP A 94 -23.32 22.33 -24.99
CA ASP A 94 -22.17 22.29 -24.07
C ASP A 94 -22.38 23.09 -22.78
N ASP A 95 -23.53 23.76 -22.65
CA ASP A 95 -23.94 24.44 -21.43
C ASP A 95 -24.27 23.47 -20.30
N ILE A 96 -23.58 23.60 -19.17
CA ILE A 96 -23.76 22.78 -17.97
C ILE A 96 -24.28 23.66 -16.84
N LEU A 97 -25.48 23.35 -16.36
CA LEU A 97 -26.14 24.11 -15.29
C LEU A 97 -25.49 23.81 -13.93
N LEU A 98 -24.84 24.82 -13.34
CA LEU A 98 -24.28 24.74 -12.00
C LEU A 98 -25.28 25.14 -10.92
N PHE A 99 -26.10 26.14 -11.22
CA PHE A 99 -27.03 26.73 -10.27
C PHE A 99 -28.27 27.27 -10.98
N ARG A 100 -29.45 26.96 -10.44
CA ARG A 100 -30.74 27.57 -10.86
C ARG A 100 -31.53 27.96 -9.64
N ARG A 101 -31.99 29.21 -9.60
CA ARG A 101 -32.81 29.76 -8.51
C ARG A 101 -34.11 30.33 -9.08
N SER A 102 -35.23 30.05 -8.40
CA SER A 102 -36.53 30.65 -8.70
C SER A 102 -36.79 31.87 -7.82
N ASP A 103 -37.14 33.00 -8.42
CA ASP A 103 -37.52 34.23 -7.74
C ASP A 103 -38.90 34.70 -8.24
N ALA A 104 -39.78 35.14 -7.35
CA ALA A 104 -41.13 35.59 -7.73
C ALA A 104 -41.34 37.10 -7.52
N TRP A 105 -40.52 37.70 -6.66
CA TRP A 105 -40.53 39.13 -6.30
C TRP A 105 -39.10 39.48 -5.92
N TRP A 106 -38.41 40.28 -6.74
CA TRP A 106 -36.98 40.48 -6.54
C TRP A 106 -36.63 41.90 -6.10
N MET A 107 -37.02 42.94 -6.86
CA MET A 107 -36.64 44.33 -6.52
C MET A 107 -37.68 45.36 -7.01
N GLY A 108 -37.95 46.39 -6.19
CA GLY A 108 -38.75 47.55 -6.60
C GLY A 108 -37.99 48.44 -7.58
N GLY A 109 -38.71 49.17 -8.43
CA GLY A 109 -38.11 50.09 -9.40
C GLY A 109 -37.33 51.22 -8.73
N LYS A 110 -36.29 51.69 -9.41
CA LYS A 110 -35.39 52.75 -8.93
C LYS A 110 -36.16 54.06 -8.74
N THR A 111 -36.48 54.41 -7.50
CA THR A 111 -36.88 55.77 -7.14
C THR A 111 -35.64 56.57 -6.74
N ASP A 112 -35.49 57.76 -7.32
CA ASP A 112 -34.33 58.69 -7.41
C ASP A 112 -33.47 59.01 -6.16
N THR A 113 -33.51 58.21 -5.08
CA THR A 113 -32.71 58.45 -3.86
C THR A 113 -32.14 57.21 -3.16
N PHE A 114 -32.32 55.99 -3.68
CA PHE A 114 -31.66 54.81 -3.11
C PHE A 114 -31.20 53.86 -4.22
N GLU A 115 -29.88 53.66 -4.35
CA GLU A 115 -29.32 52.50 -5.06
C GLU A 115 -29.73 51.25 -4.27
N THR A 116 -30.79 50.58 -4.70
CA THR A 116 -31.06 49.21 -4.24
C THR A 116 -30.15 48.30 -5.05
N ALA A 117 -28.89 48.18 -4.64
CA ALA A 117 -28.10 46.97 -4.86
C ALA A 117 -28.30 46.11 -3.60
N GLU A 118 -28.66 44.83 -3.75
CA GLU A 118 -28.51 43.90 -2.62
C GLU A 118 -27.01 43.65 -2.42
N ALA A 119 -26.53 43.84 -1.18
CA ALA A 119 -25.14 43.57 -0.82
C ALA A 119 -24.77 42.13 -1.20
N GLY A 120 -23.62 41.95 -1.86
CA GLY A 120 -23.17 40.72 -2.51
C GLY A 120 -23.58 39.44 -1.78
N MET A 121 -24.42 38.64 -2.45
CA MET A 121 -24.83 37.34 -1.94
C MET A 121 -23.74 36.32 -2.27
N PHE A 122 -23.15 35.71 -1.24
CA PHE A 122 -22.21 34.62 -1.38
C PHE A 122 -22.97 33.29 -1.47
N TYR A 123 -22.77 32.56 -2.56
CA TYR A 123 -23.31 31.22 -2.75
C TYR A 123 -22.18 30.20 -2.72
N ASN A 124 -22.28 29.23 -1.82
CA ASN A 124 -21.43 28.05 -1.81
C ASN A 124 -22.22 26.87 -2.35
N LEU A 125 -21.78 26.30 -3.46
CA LEU A 125 -22.23 24.99 -3.90
C LEU A 125 -21.55 23.93 -3.01
N PRO A 126 -22.31 23.02 -2.37
CA PRO A 126 -21.73 22.01 -1.49
C PRO A 126 -20.69 21.12 -2.18
N THR A 127 -20.93 20.82 -3.45
CA THR A 127 -20.07 20.01 -4.34
C THR A 127 -20.36 20.40 -5.79
N LEU A 128 -19.32 20.53 -6.62
CA LEU A 128 -19.44 20.72 -8.06
C LEU A 128 -20.11 19.47 -8.69
N PRO A 129 -21.08 19.64 -9.61
CA PRO A 129 -21.64 18.50 -10.35
C PRO A 129 -20.59 17.83 -11.23
N ASP A 130 -20.92 16.67 -11.80
CA ASP A 130 -20.04 15.99 -12.73
C ASP A 130 -19.95 16.79 -14.04
N VAL A 131 -18.80 17.43 -14.24
CA VAL A 131 -18.50 18.28 -15.39
C VAL A 131 -17.38 17.60 -16.16
N PRO A 132 -17.51 17.38 -17.48
CA PRO A 132 -16.45 16.78 -18.29
C PRO A 132 -15.15 17.59 -18.18
N ALA A 133 -14.00 16.92 -18.27
CA ALA A 133 -12.70 17.58 -18.26
C ALA A 133 -12.60 18.65 -19.38
N GLY A 134 -12.08 19.83 -19.03
CA GLY A 134 -11.97 20.93 -19.99
C GLY A 134 -11.86 22.29 -19.34
N ALA A 135 -11.45 23.27 -20.15
CA ALA A 135 -11.49 24.66 -19.77
C ALA A 135 -12.85 25.25 -20.16
N TYR A 136 -13.56 25.82 -19.19
CA TYR A 136 -14.90 26.39 -19.38
C TYR A 136 -14.92 27.88 -19.07
N HIS A 137 -15.77 28.59 -19.80
CA HIS A 137 -16.27 29.90 -19.41
C HIS A 137 -17.37 29.75 -18.37
N LEU A 138 -17.42 30.67 -17.40
CA LEU A 138 -18.49 30.75 -16.41
C LEU A 138 -19.46 31.84 -16.85
N ALA A 139 -20.75 31.49 -16.92
CA ALA A 139 -21.80 32.35 -17.44
C ALA A 139 -22.92 32.52 -16.42
N VAL A 140 -23.53 33.69 -16.40
CA VAL A 140 -24.71 33.98 -15.60
C VAL A 140 -25.78 34.64 -16.45
N ALA A 141 -27.02 34.19 -16.26
CA ALA A 141 -28.20 34.82 -16.84
C ALA A 141 -29.24 35.13 -15.75
N LEU A 142 -29.72 36.37 -15.74
CA LEU A 142 -30.90 36.77 -15.01
C LEU A 142 -32.14 36.58 -15.86
N ASP A 143 -33.25 36.19 -15.23
CA ASP A 143 -34.50 35.84 -15.93
C ASP A 143 -34.22 35.02 -17.20
N ALA A 144 -33.50 33.90 -17.03
CA ALA A 144 -33.02 33.05 -18.11
C ALA A 144 -34.15 32.51 -19.02
N ASP A 145 -35.40 32.52 -18.53
CA ASP A 145 -36.60 32.10 -19.26
C ASP A 145 -37.36 33.29 -19.90
N GLY A 146 -36.89 34.53 -19.76
CA GLY A 146 -37.44 35.75 -20.37
C GLY A 146 -38.88 36.07 -19.96
N GLN A 147 -39.22 35.86 -18.69
CA GLN A 147 -40.57 36.05 -18.15
C GLN A 147 -40.88 37.51 -17.76
N ILE A 148 -39.87 38.34 -17.55
CA ILE A 148 -39.96 39.77 -17.22
C ILE A 148 -39.52 40.58 -18.43
N PRO A 149 -40.41 41.37 -19.06
CA PRO A 149 -39.99 42.31 -20.11
C PRO A 149 -39.24 43.50 -19.52
N GLU A 150 -38.04 43.78 -20.04
CA GLU A 150 -37.14 44.80 -19.50
C GLU A 150 -36.84 45.94 -20.49
N THR A 151 -36.28 47.05 -20.01
CA THR A 151 -35.82 48.12 -20.92
C THR A 151 -34.56 47.74 -21.70
N ASN A 152 -33.76 46.82 -21.17
CA ASN A 152 -32.59 46.27 -21.81
C ASN A 152 -32.46 44.78 -21.42
N GLU A 153 -32.47 43.90 -22.40
CA GLU A 153 -32.37 42.44 -22.16
C GLU A 153 -30.91 41.96 -22.23
N ALA A 154 -29.99 42.82 -22.70
CA ALA A 154 -28.62 42.41 -22.99
C ALA A 154 -27.70 42.42 -21.76
N ASN A 155 -28.04 43.21 -20.74
CA ASN A 155 -27.30 43.35 -19.46
C ASN A 155 -27.73 42.31 -18.40
N ASN A 156 -28.63 41.40 -18.77
CA ASN A 156 -28.98 40.24 -17.97
C ASN A 156 -27.97 39.09 -18.08
N PHE A 157 -27.00 39.20 -18.99
CA PHE A 157 -26.00 38.17 -19.24
C PHE A 157 -24.60 38.64 -18.89
N TRP A 158 -23.83 37.76 -18.27
CA TRP A 158 -22.42 37.97 -17.98
C TRP A 158 -21.62 36.70 -18.30
N TRP A 159 -20.40 36.89 -18.80
CA TRP A 159 -19.45 35.82 -19.14
C TRP A 159 -18.08 36.13 -18.54
N SER A 160 -17.36 35.09 -18.14
CA SER A 160 -15.94 35.20 -17.85
C SER A 160 -15.13 35.55 -19.11
N GLU A 161 -14.14 36.43 -18.95
CA GLU A 161 -13.30 36.88 -20.07
C GLU A 161 -12.39 35.77 -20.61
N ALA A 162 -12.09 34.76 -19.78
CA ALA A 162 -11.30 33.58 -20.14
C ALA A 162 -12.01 32.30 -19.73
N ALA A 163 -11.67 31.20 -20.38
CA ALA A 163 -12.00 29.85 -19.95
C ALA A 163 -11.06 29.41 -18.82
N ASP A 164 -11.12 30.09 -17.68
CA ASP A 164 -10.22 29.94 -16.54
C ASP A 164 -10.83 29.13 -15.38
N PHE A 165 -12.05 28.61 -15.58
CA PHE A 165 -12.62 27.53 -14.80
C PHE A 165 -12.19 26.22 -15.45
N VAL A 166 -11.06 25.69 -15.02
CA VAL A 166 -10.50 24.47 -15.58
C VAL A 166 -11.02 23.32 -14.75
N VAL A 167 -11.91 22.52 -15.33
CA VAL A 167 -12.19 21.21 -14.74
C VAL A 167 -11.02 20.34 -15.10
N GLY A 168 -10.24 19.99 -14.09
CA GLY A 168 -9.11 19.11 -14.25
C GLY A 168 -9.58 17.86 -14.97
N ASP A 169 -8.85 17.48 -16.02
CA ASP A 169 -8.82 16.07 -16.37
C ASP A 169 -8.39 15.41 -15.07
N LEU A 170 -9.26 14.58 -14.47
CA LEU A 170 -8.77 13.58 -13.53
C LEU A 170 -7.80 12.79 -14.38
N GLY A 171 -6.54 13.23 -14.41
CA GLY A 171 -5.52 12.63 -15.25
C GLY A 171 -5.62 11.16 -14.95
N GLU A 172 -5.91 10.38 -15.99
CA GLU A 172 -6.00 8.94 -15.85
C GLU A 172 -4.64 8.42 -15.39
N GLU A 173 -4.39 8.44 -14.10
CA GLU A 173 -3.84 7.28 -13.44
C GLU A 173 -5.04 6.36 -13.29
N PRO A 174 -5.23 5.37 -14.19
CA PRO A 174 -6.36 4.47 -14.07
C PRO A 174 -6.38 3.80 -12.69
N PRO A 175 -7.54 3.34 -12.21
CA PRO A 175 -7.54 2.41 -11.07
C PRO A 175 -6.63 1.21 -11.38
N ASP A 176 -6.21 0.50 -10.34
CA ASP A 176 -5.46 -0.74 -10.49
C ASP A 176 -6.05 -1.73 -9.50
N LEU A 177 -6.85 -2.66 -9.98
CA LEU A 177 -7.53 -3.63 -9.16
C LEU A 177 -6.60 -4.81 -8.89
N THR A 178 -6.61 -5.23 -7.65
CA THR A 178 -5.94 -6.46 -7.23
C THR A 178 -6.89 -7.26 -6.38
N VAL A 179 -6.72 -8.58 -6.40
CA VAL A 179 -7.54 -9.46 -5.60
C VAL A 179 -6.67 -10.43 -4.83
N ASN A 180 -6.79 -10.40 -3.50
CA ASN A 180 -6.07 -11.29 -2.61
C ASN A 180 -7.03 -12.17 -1.83
N THR A 181 -6.62 -13.39 -1.50
CA THR A 181 -7.38 -14.28 -0.62
C THR A 181 -6.47 -14.76 0.52
N PRO A 182 -6.95 -14.75 1.78
CA PRO A 182 -6.10 -15.07 2.94
C PRO A 182 -5.89 -16.58 3.14
N ALA A 183 -6.60 -17.44 2.40
CA ALA A 183 -6.50 -18.89 2.52
C ALA A 183 -5.67 -19.46 1.37
N ALA A 184 -4.58 -20.17 1.68
CA ALA A 184 -3.77 -20.88 0.68
C ALA A 184 -4.31 -22.30 0.38
N GLU A 185 -4.98 -22.92 1.35
CA GLU A 185 -5.52 -24.27 1.26
C GLU A 185 -6.90 -24.34 1.93
N LYS A 186 -7.76 -25.24 1.44
CA LYS A 186 -9.09 -25.46 1.99
C LYS A 186 -9.56 -26.90 1.76
N THR A 187 -10.09 -27.53 2.79
CA THR A 187 -10.72 -28.86 2.69
C THR A 187 -12.24 -28.73 2.72
N VAL A 188 -12.94 -29.45 1.84
CA VAL A 188 -14.40 -29.46 1.77
C VAL A 188 -14.94 -30.85 1.43
N VAL A 189 -16.11 -31.20 1.94
CA VAL A 189 -16.75 -32.47 1.58
C VAL A 189 -17.31 -32.40 0.16
N ALA A 190 -17.19 -33.49 -0.58
CA ALA A 190 -17.72 -33.62 -1.94
C ALA A 190 -19.20 -33.18 -2.02
N GLY A 191 -19.51 -32.29 -2.96
CA GLY A 191 -20.86 -31.75 -3.18
C GLY A 191 -21.36 -30.75 -2.13
N GLN A 192 -20.56 -30.39 -1.12
CA GLN A 192 -20.96 -29.43 -0.08
C GLN A 192 -20.94 -27.98 -0.60
N GLN A 193 -21.90 -27.16 -0.18
CA GLN A 193 -21.86 -25.71 -0.42
C GLN A 193 -20.80 -25.06 0.48
N THR A 194 -19.95 -24.22 -0.11
CA THR A 194 -18.86 -23.56 0.60
C THR A 194 -18.56 -22.19 0.01
N SER A 195 -17.71 -21.38 0.65
CA SER A 195 -17.38 -20.03 0.18
C SER A 195 -15.92 -19.64 0.36
N VAL A 196 -15.38 -18.83 -0.54
CA VAL A 196 -14.05 -18.21 -0.40
C VAL A 196 -14.22 -16.71 -0.16
N LEU A 197 -13.47 -16.18 0.81
CA LEU A 197 -13.36 -14.74 1.04
C LEU A 197 -12.20 -14.19 0.21
N ALA A 198 -12.47 -13.13 -0.52
CA ALA A 198 -11.50 -12.36 -1.29
C ALA A 198 -11.51 -10.90 -0.85
N PHE A 199 -10.39 -10.22 -1.03
CA PHE A 199 -10.25 -8.78 -0.81
C PHE A 199 -9.85 -8.16 -2.14
N VAL A 200 -10.80 -7.48 -2.76
CA VAL A 200 -10.52 -6.66 -3.95
C VAL A 200 -10.02 -5.32 -3.46
N ARG A 201 -8.92 -4.83 -4.00
CA ARG A 201 -8.29 -3.56 -3.64
C ARG A 201 -8.05 -2.75 -4.90
N ASN A 202 -8.40 -1.48 -4.85
CA ASN A 202 -7.89 -0.51 -5.82
C ASN A 202 -6.55 0.01 -5.29
N GLN A 203 -5.44 -0.43 -5.88
CA GLN A 203 -4.08 0.01 -5.55
C GLN A 203 -3.57 1.13 -6.47
N GLY A 204 -4.35 1.50 -7.49
CA GLY A 204 -4.08 2.62 -8.38
C GLY A 204 -4.39 3.96 -7.72
N GLU A 205 -3.95 5.02 -8.36
CA GLU A 205 -4.15 6.40 -7.88
C GLU A 205 -5.48 7.00 -8.36
N GLY A 206 -6.15 6.38 -9.35
CA GLY A 206 -7.49 6.75 -9.81
C GLY A 206 -8.61 5.95 -9.13
N PRO A 207 -9.79 6.55 -8.92
CA PRO A 207 -10.98 5.81 -8.45
C PRO A 207 -11.58 4.94 -9.57
N VAL A 208 -12.31 3.89 -9.21
CA VAL A 208 -13.17 3.17 -10.18
C VAL A 208 -14.43 4.01 -10.46
N ALA A 209 -14.58 4.53 -11.68
CA ALA A 209 -15.66 5.46 -12.06
C ALA A 209 -17.08 4.85 -11.95
N TYR A 210 -18.08 5.74 -11.90
CA TYR A 210 -19.50 5.42 -11.71
C TYR A 210 -20.27 5.32 -13.02
N ASP A 211 -21.02 4.22 -13.19
CA ASP A 211 -22.23 4.16 -14.01
C ASP A 211 -23.28 3.34 -13.24
N GLU A 212 -24.56 3.70 -13.35
CA GLU A 212 -25.66 3.02 -12.63
C GLU A 212 -25.78 1.53 -13.00
N GLY A 213 -25.17 0.62 -12.23
CA GLY A 213 -25.22 -0.84 -12.43
C GLY A 213 -24.19 -1.65 -11.63
N ASN A 214 -24.05 -2.96 -11.93
CA ASN A 214 -22.85 -3.71 -11.54
C ASN A 214 -21.66 -3.11 -12.32
N HIS A 215 -20.61 -2.62 -11.65
CA HIS A 215 -19.49 -1.94 -12.32
C HIS A 215 -18.53 -2.96 -12.93
N PHE A 216 -18.16 -3.97 -12.15
CA PHE A 216 -17.33 -5.09 -12.61
C PHE A 216 -17.60 -6.34 -11.77
N ASP A 217 -17.24 -7.50 -12.30
CA ASP A 217 -17.46 -8.79 -11.66
C ASP A 217 -16.17 -9.37 -11.09
N THR A 218 -16.27 -9.94 -9.89
CA THR A 218 -15.26 -10.84 -9.34
C THR A 218 -15.73 -12.29 -9.50
N THR A 219 -14.92 -13.11 -10.16
CA THR A 219 -15.24 -14.50 -10.49
C THR A 219 -14.30 -15.48 -9.79
N LEU A 220 -14.87 -16.55 -9.23
CA LEU A 220 -14.14 -17.70 -8.73
C LEU A 220 -14.04 -18.75 -9.84
N HIS A 221 -12.83 -19.15 -10.17
CA HIS A 221 -12.56 -20.25 -11.11
C HIS A 221 -12.18 -21.52 -10.35
N LEU A 222 -12.65 -22.68 -10.83
CA LEU A 222 -12.41 -23.99 -10.22
C LEU A 222 -11.95 -24.99 -11.27
N ARG A 223 -10.83 -25.67 -11.02
CA ARG A 223 -10.24 -26.66 -11.93
C ARG A 223 -9.61 -27.85 -11.22
N SER A 224 -9.40 -28.94 -11.96
CA SER A 224 -8.62 -30.11 -11.53
C SER A 224 -7.12 -30.00 -11.81
N ASP A 225 -6.67 -28.94 -12.50
CA ASP A 225 -5.27 -28.62 -12.78
C ASP A 225 -4.95 -27.16 -12.44
N MET A 226 -3.66 -26.79 -12.49
CA MET A 226 -3.20 -25.43 -12.21
C MET A 226 -3.22 -24.51 -13.45
N ASP A 227 -3.77 -24.99 -14.58
CA ASP A 227 -3.79 -24.22 -15.82
C ASP A 227 -5.06 -23.36 -15.91
N PHE A 228 -4.94 -22.11 -15.45
CA PHE A 228 -6.02 -21.11 -15.51
C PHE A 228 -6.01 -20.27 -16.79
N ASN A 229 -5.33 -20.70 -17.86
CA ASN A 229 -5.23 -19.91 -19.10
C ASN A 229 -6.56 -19.79 -19.87
N SER A 230 -7.56 -20.65 -19.60
CA SER A 230 -8.93 -20.46 -20.09
C SER A 230 -9.86 -19.98 -18.99
N GLN A 231 -10.53 -18.86 -19.24
CA GLN A 231 -11.42 -18.20 -18.28
C GLN A 231 -12.85 -18.81 -18.23
N THR A 232 -13.08 -19.98 -18.82
CA THR A 232 -14.44 -20.56 -18.95
C THR A 232 -14.95 -21.27 -17.69
N ASP A 233 -14.06 -21.63 -16.76
CA ASP A 233 -14.36 -22.56 -15.67
C ASP A 233 -14.82 -21.80 -14.41
N VAL A 234 -15.93 -21.07 -14.52
CA VAL A 234 -16.47 -20.20 -13.45
C VAL A 234 -17.34 -21.01 -12.49
N ALA A 235 -16.97 -21.02 -11.21
CA ALA A 235 -17.72 -21.64 -10.13
C ALA A 235 -18.66 -20.67 -9.40
N ALA A 236 -18.32 -19.38 -9.35
CA ALA A 236 -19.15 -18.33 -8.76
C ALA A 236 -18.79 -16.95 -9.34
N THR A 237 -19.77 -16.04 -9.33
CA THR A 237 -19.60 -14.63 -9.73
C THR A 237 -20.31 -13.73 -8.73
N VAL A 238 -19.66 -12.63 -8.35
CA VAL A 238 -20.25 -11.56 -7.54
C VAL A 238 -19.93 -10.22 -8.19
N GLY A 239 -20.95 -9.41 -8.45
CA GLY A 239 -20.78 -8.06 -8.97
C GLY A 239 -20.44 -7.07 -7.86
N ILE A 240 -19.52 -6.13 -8.14
CA ILE A 240 -19.18 -5.02 -7.26
C ILE A 240 -19.91 -3.76 -7.77
N GLY A 241 -20.82 -3.23 -6.94
CA GLY A 241 -21.68 -2.09 -7.25
C GLY A 241 -21.36 -0.83 -6.44
N ARG A 242 -20.08 -0.59 -6.11
CA ARG A 242 -19.66 0.54 -5.26
C ARG A 242 -18.36 1.16 -5.77
N LEU A 243 -18.29 2.49 -5.65
CA LEU A 243 -17.06 3.27 -5.83
C LEU A 243 -15.94 2.72 -4.95
N MET A 244 -14.78 2.48 -5.57
CA MET A 244 -13.54 2.14 -4.89
C MET A 244 -12.54 3.28 -5.09
N ALA A 245 -12.38 4.10 -4.05
CA ALA A 245 -11.35 5.14 -4.01
C ALA A 245 -9.93 4.49 -3.99
N PRO A 246 -8.89 5.25 -4.34
CA PRO A 246 -7.50 4.81 -4.22
C PRO A 246 -7.20 4.22 -2.83
N GLY A 247 -6.60 3.03 -2.81
CA GLY A 247 -6.26 2.26 -1.60
C GLY A 247 -7.43 1.56 -0.92
N GLN A 248 -8.68 1.72 -1.39
CA GLN A 248 -9.86 1.11 -0.79
C GLN A 248 -9.85 -0.40 -0.98
N ILE A 249 -10.25 -1.14 0.06
CA ILE A 249 -10.42 -2.60 0.04
C ILE A 249 -11.90 -2.92 0.17
N ASN A 250 -12.40 -3.82 -0.68
CA ASN A 250 -13.73 -4.37 -0.64
C ASN A 250 -13.67 -5.90 -0.42
N PRO A 251 -14.17 -6.41 0.72
CA PRO A 251 -14.28 -7.85 0.95
C PRO A 251 -15.43 -8.45 0.15
N VAL A 252 -15.17 -9.54 -0.58
CA VAL A 252 -16.13 -10.26 -1.42
C VAL A 252 -16.18 -11.73 -0.99
N THR A 253 -17.37 -12.27 -0.78
CA THR A 253 -17.56 -13.69 -0.47
C THR A 253 -18.15 -14.42 -1.68
N LEU A 254 -17.41 -15.37 -2.22
CA LEU A 254 -17.77 -16.17 -3.39
C LEU A 254 -18.24 -17.55 -2.94
N SER A 255 -19.55 -17.82 -3.04
CA SER A 255 -20.15 -19.09 -2.64
C SER A 255 -20.32 -20.03 -3.83
N PHE A 256 -19.88 -21.28 -3.71
CA PHE A 256 -19.94 -22.31 -4.74
C PHE A 256 -20.24 -23.69 -4.14
N THR A 257 -20.54 -24.66 -5.01
CA THR A 257 -20.71 -26.08 -4.59
C THR A 257 -19.44 -26.83 -4.95
N ALA A 258 -18.84 -27.52 -3.98
CA ALA A 258 -17.65 -28.33 -4.22
C ALA A 258 -17.92 -29.44 -5.25
N PRO A 259 -16.91 -29.86 -6.03
CA PRO A 259 -17.01 -31.03 -6.89
C PRO A 259 -17.58 -32.23 -6.15
N THR A 260 -18.40 -33.04 -6.83
CA THR A 260 -18.95 -34.29 -6.27
C THR A 260 -17.95 -35.43 -6.32
N THR A 261 -16.85 -35.27 -7.06
CA THR A 261 -15.75 -36.24 -7.12
C THR A 261 -14.62 -35.79 -6.18
N PRO A 262 -14.24 -36.60 -5.18
CA PRO A 262 -13.08 -36.33 -4.33
C PRO A 262 -11.80 -36.20 -5.14
N GLY A 263 -10.87 -35.41 -4.61
CA GLY A 263 -9.58 -35.15 -5.23
C GLY A 263 -9.11 -33.74 -4.96
N ARG A 264 -7.91 -33.44 -5.46
CA ARG A 264 -7.33 -32.11 -5.39
C ARG A 264 -7.81 -31.26 -6.55
N TYR A 265 -8.31 -30.09 -6.22
CA TYR A 265 -8.72 -29.06 -7.15
C TYR A 265 -7.98 -27.77 -6.83
N TYR A 266 -8.04 -26.83 -7.76
CA TYR A 266 -7.41 -25.53 -7.66
C TYR A 266 -8.49 -24.48 -7.86
N LEU A 267 -8.46 -23.46 -7.01
CA LEU A 267 -9.31 -22.29 -7.09
C LEU A 267 -8.44 -21.08 -7.40
N ARG A 268 -8.94 -20.18 -8.24
CA ARG A 268 -8.29 -18.90 -8.50
C ARG A 268 -9.33 -17.83 -8.74
N ILE A 269 -9.12 -16.63 -8.21
CA ILE A 269 -10.11 -15.55 -8.27
C ILE A 269 -9.60 -14.52 -9.26
N MET A 270 -10.48 -14.09 -10.17
CA MET A 270 -10.22 -12.98 -11.07
C MET A 270 -11.18 -11.83 -10.72
N THR A 271 -10.65 -10.62 -10.59
CA THR A 271 -11.48 -9.41 -10.53
C THR A 271 -11.48 -8.71 -11.88
N ASP A 272 -12.56 -7.97 -12.15
CA ASP A 272 -12.84 -7.33 -13.44
C ASP A 272 -12.56 -8.21 -14.67
N ARG A 273 -13.08 -9.44 -14.63
CA ARG A 273 -12.84 -10.42 -15.69
C ARG A 273 -13.24 -9.93 -17.08
N THR A 274 -14.23 -9.05 -17.17
CA THR A 274 -14.77 -8.52 -18.43
C THR A 274 -14.03 -7.28 -18.93
N GLU A 275 -12.96 -6.84 -18.23
CA GLU A 275 -12.16 -5.67 -18.55
C GLU A 275 -13.06 -4.42 -18.74
N VAL A 276 -14.04 -4.25 -17.84
CA VAL A 276 -15.00 -3.14 -17.90
C VAL A 276 -14.38 -1.88 -17.31
N VAL A 277 -13.50 -2.04 -16.33
CA VAL A 277 -12.70 -0.97 -15.75
C VAL A 277 -11.38 -0.93 -16.52
N ALA A 278 -11.02 0.22 -17.07
CA ALA A 278 -9.69 0.38 -17.67
C ALA A 278 -8.65 0.57 -16.55
N GLU A 279 -7.65 -0.30 -16.49
CA GLU A 279 -6.71 -0.33 -15.38
C GLU A 279 -5.25 0.00 -15.78
N THR A 280 -4.41 0.35 -14.81
CA THR A 280 -2.95 0.50 -15.09
C THR A 280 -2.29 -0.83 -15.44
N SER A 281 -2.85 -1.96 -14.98
CA SER A 281 -2.33 -3.29 -15.25
C SER A 281 -3.43 -4.36 -15.21
N GLU A 282 -3.95 -4.78 -16.36
CA GLU A 282 -4.89 -5.93 -16.46
C GLU A 282 -4.31 -7.29 -16.00
N GLN A 283 -2.99 -7.37 -15.73
CA GLN A 283 -2.30 -8.62 -15.43
C GLN A 283 -2.33 -9.02 -13.94
N ASN A 284 -2.61 -8.08 -13.04
CA ASN A 284 -2.59 -8.29 -11.58
C ASN A 284 -3.99 -8.57 -10.99
N ASN A 285 -5.00 -8.71 -11.87
CA ASN A 285 -6.39 -9.02 -11.53
C ASN A 285 -6.63 -10.46 -11.06
N TRP A 286 -5.59 -11.29 -11.00
CA TRP A 286 -5.66 -12.66 -10.50
C TRP A 286 -5.11 -12.79 -9.09
N SER A 287 -5.83 -13.51 -8.24
CA SER A 287 -5.32 -13.95 -6.94
C SER A 287 -4.27 -15.05 -7.09
N ASP A 288 -3.59 -15.32 -5.98
CA ASP A 288 -2.90 -16.58 -5.76
C ASP A 288 -3.87 -17.78 -5.88
N ILE A 289 -3.29 -18.95 -6.17
CA ILE A 289 -4.04 -20.20 -6.25
C ILE A 289 -4.34 -20.71 -4.84
N VAL A 290 -5.61 -21.06 -4.60
CA VAL A 290 -6.03 -21.77 -3.39
C VAL A 290 -6.18 -23.25 -3.73
N VAL A 291 -5.52 -24.12 -2.97
CA VAL A 291 -5.70 -25.56 -3.11
C VAL A 291 -7.01 -25.96 -2.43
N LEU A 292 -7.88 -26.65 -3.17
CA LEU A 292 -9.13 -27.18 -2.65
C LEU A 292 -9.04 -28.71 -2.60
N ASP A 293 -8.89 -29.27 -1.41
CA ASP A 293 -8.95 -30.72 -1.22
C ASP A 293 -10.40 -31.13 -0.98
N VAL A 294 -10.99 -31.82 -1.96
CA VAL A 294 -12.35 -32.35 -1.89
C VAL A 294 -12.28 -33.77 -1.35
N VAL A 295 -12.90 -34.01 -0.20
CA VAL A 295 -12.84 -35.29 0.51
C VAL A 295 -14.20 -35.98 0.52
N ASN A 296 -14.19 -37.31 0.66
CA ASN A 296 -15.42 -38.05 0.91
C ASN A 296 -15.98 -37.73 2.31
N PRO A 297 -17.31 -37.83 2.49
CA PRO A 297 -17.93 -37.79 3.80
C PRO A 297 -17.33 -38.80 4.78
N THR A 298 -17.10 -38.35 6.01
CA THR A 298 -16.77 -39.23 7.15
C THR A 298 -18.01 -39.40 8.04
N ARG A 299 -18.29 -40.64 8.43
CA ARG A 299 -19.39 -41.04 9.31
C ARG A 299 -18.80 -41.70 10.55
N VAL A 300 -19.21 -41.28 11.74
CA VAL A 300 -18.60 -41.71 13.00
C VAL A 300 -19.66 -42.35 13.89
N LEU A 301 -19.35 -43.51 14.45
CA LEU A 301 -20.08 -44.12 15.56
C LEU A 301 -19.12 -44.33 16.74
N SER A 302 -19.34 -43.58 17.81
CA SER A 302 -18.59 -43.71 19.07
C SER A 302 -19.43 -44.45 20.10
N VAL A 303 -18.95 -45.60 20.55
CA VAL A 303 -19.64 -46.50 21.48
C VAL A 303 -18.89 -46.55 22.80
N GLY A 304 -19.58 -46.39 23.91
CA GLY A 304 -18.98 -46.46 25.24
C GLY A 304 -19.83 -47.25 26.21
N VAL A 305 -19.24 -48.26 26.84
CA VAL A 305 -19.91 -49.11 27.83
C VAL A 305 -19.43 -48.72 29.23
N ARG A 306 -20.35 -48.26 30.07
CA ARG A 306 -20.10 -48.00 31.50
C ARG A 306 -20.28 -49.28 32.30
N ASN A 307 -19.32 -49.60 33.18
CA ASN A 307 -19.43 -50.72 34.12
C ASN A 307 -19.04 -50.27 35.55
N GLU A 308 -20.05 -49.87 36.32
CA GLU A 308 -19.90 -49.36 37.69
C GLU A 308 -19.31 -50.38 38.70
N PRO A 309 -19.71 -51.67 38.70
CA PRO A 309 -19.14 -52.71 39.56
C PRO A 309 -17.60 -52.82 39.51
N VAL A 310 -17.02 -52.71 38.33
CA VAL A 310 -15.57 -52.80 38.08
C VAL A 310 -14.93 -51.44 37.80
N LYS A 311 -15.68 -50.36 38.08
CA LYS A 311 -15.22 -48.97 38.01
C LYS A 311 -14.62 -48.61 36.65
N PHE A 312 -15.30 -48.97 35.56
CA PHE A 312 -14.91 -48.65 34.19
C PHE A 312 -15.91 -47.69 33.54
N ALA A 313 -15.42 -46.64 32.89
CA ALA A 313 -16.24 -45.58 32.31
C ALA A 313 -15.96 -45.39 30.81
N GLY A 314 -16.29 -46.41 30.01
CA GLY A 314 -16.14 -46.36 28.55
C GLY A 314 -17.03 -45.30 27.90
N ASP A 315 -18.18 -45.00 28.49
CA ASP A 315 -19.06 -43.90 28.08
C ASP A 315 -18.35 -42.54 28.10
N ILE A 316 -17.53 -42.25 29.12
CA ILE A 316 -16.77 -41.00 29.20
C ILE A 316 -15.73 -40.92 28.06
N ALA A 317 -15.03 -42.02 27.78
CA ALA A 317 -14.05 -42.08 26.69
C ALA A 317 -14.72 -41.89 25.31
N ALA A 318 -15.85 -42.57 25.08
CA ALA A 318 -16.64 -42.42 23.87
C ALA A 318 -17.17 -41.00 23.67
N ARG A 319 -17.59 -40.33 24.75
CA ARG A 319 -18.04 -38.94 24.69
C ARG A 319 -16.91 -37.98 24.34
N GLN A 320 -15.69 -38.21 24.84
CA GLN A 320 -14.52 -37.43 24.48
C GLN A 320 -14.15 -37.62 23.00
N MET A 321 -14.18 -38.86 22.53
CA MET A 321 -13.91 -39.18 21.12
C MET A 321 -14.97 -38.57 20.20
N TRP A 322 -16.25 -38.74 20.52
CA TRP A 322 -17.37 -38.12 19.80
C TRP A 322 -17.24 -36.60 19.73
N THR A 323 -16.92 -35.95 20.85
CA THR A 323 -16.75 -34.49 20.87
C THR A 323 -15.62 -34.06 19.92
N SER A 324 -14.50 -34.78 19.93
CA SER A 324 -13.30 -34.41 19.19
C SER A 324 -13.43 -34.70 17.70
N LEU A 325 -13.95 -35.86 17.32
CA LEU A 325 -14.27 -36.19 15.92
C LEU A 325 -15.35 -35.27 15.34
N GLY A 326 -16.28 -34.79 16.18
CA GLY A 326 -17.32 -33.85 15.76
C GLY A 326 -16.81 -32.45 15.36
N LEU A 327 -15.54 -32.14 15.64
CA LEU A 327 -14.91 -30.89 15.23
C LEU A 327 -14.22 -30.98 13.86
N CYS A 328 -14.11 -32.18 13.28
CA CYS A 328 -13.46 -32.39 11.99
C CYS A 328 -14.42 -32.07 10.83
N ASN A 329 -14.02 -31.20 9.89
CA ASN A 329 -14.89 -30.77 8.78
C ASN A 329 -15.34 -31.91 7.85
N ALA A 330 -14.58 -32.99 7.74
CA ALA A 330 -14.98 -34.17 6.96
C ALA A 330 -16.11 -34.97 7.60
N VAL A 331 -16.32 -34.83 8.92
CA VAL A 331 -17.33 -35.59 9.67
C VAL A 331 -18.71 -34.97 9.47
N THR A 332 -19.52 -35.65 8.67
CA THR A 332 -20.86 -35.22 8.29
C THR A 332 -21.96 -35.90 9.10
N THR A 333 -21.63 -37.01 9.75
CA THR A 333 -22.48 -37.66 10.76
C THR A 333 -21.62 -38.13 11.92
N ASN A 334 -22.03 -37.82 13.14
CA ASN A 334 -21.31 -38.17 14.34
C ASN A 334 -22.29 -38.66 15.42
N GLN A 335 -22.37 -39.97 15.58
CA GLN A 335 -23.29 -40.63 16.50
C GLN A 335 -22.55 -41.09 17.77
N LEU A 336 -23.16 -40.84 18.93
CA LEU A 336 -22.70 -41.33 20.23
C LEU A 336 -23.70 -42.37 20.75
N LEU A 337 -23.19 -43.51 21.21
CA LEU A 337 -23.96 -44.56 21.84
C LEU A 337 -23.34 -44.89 23.20
N GLU A 338 -24.03 -44.50 24.28
CA GLU A 338 -23.60 -44.76 25.65
C GLU A 338 -24.48 -45.85 26.26
N MET A 339 -23.84 -46.93 26.72
CA MET A 339 -24.50 -48.10 27.28
C MET A 339 -24.12 -48.27 28.75
N ASP A 340 -25.06 -48.75 29.56
CA ASP A 340 -24.78 -49.22 30.91
C ASP A 340 -24.70 -50.76 30.88
N ALA A 341 -23.58 -51.31 31.32
CA ALA A 341 -23.39 -52.74 31.42
C ALA A 341 -24.40 -53.39 32.38
N ALA A 342 -25.10 -52.66 33.25
CA ALA A 342 -26.17 -53.22 34.08
C ALA A 342 -27.48 -53.49 33.32
N ASN A 343 -27.61 -53.06 32.06
CA ASN A 343 -28.81 -53.22 31.24
C ASN A 343 -28.70 -54.44 30.30
N ALA A 344 -29.80 -55.18 30.13
CA ALA A 344 -29.91 -56.23 29.12
C ALA A 344 -30.26 -55.65 27.75
N GLY A 345 -29.75 -56.24 26.66
CA GLY A 345 -30.12 -55.87 25.28
C GLY A 345 -29.19 -54.87 24.59
N ASN A 346 -28.04 -54.58 25.19
CA ASN A 346 -27.04 -53.67 24.62
C ASN A 346 -26.53 -54.16 23.24
N ARG A 347 -26.46 -55.48 22.98
CA ARG A 347 -26.11 -56.00 21.64
C ARG A 347 -27.10 -55.57 20.57
N ALA A 348 -28.41 -55.60 20.87
CA ALA A 348 -29.44 -55.20 19.92
C ALA A 348 -29.40 -53.69 19.64
N GLU A 349 -29.09 -52.87 20.65
CA GLU A 349 -28.92 -51.43 20.49
C GLU A 349 -27.69 -51.08 19.64
N LEU A 350 -26.58 -51.79 19.82
CA LEU A 350 -25.38 -51.63 18.99
C LEU A 350 -25.64 -51.98 17.52
N ILE A 351 -26.30 -53.12 17.28
CA ILE A 351 -26.67 -53.54 15.92
C ILE A 351 -27.57 -52.50 15.26
N ALA A 352 -28.60 -52.02 15.97
CA ALA A 352 -29.49 -50.99 15.44
C ALA A 352 -28.75 -49.69 15.11
N ALA A 353 -27.74 -49.30 15.89
CA ALA A 353 -26.91 -48.15 15.60
C ALA A 353 -26.04 -48.34 14.35
N ILE A 354 -25.43 -49.51 14.18
CA ILE A 354 -24.64 -49.84 12.98
C ILE A 354 -25.55 -49.91 11.74
N ASP A 355 -26.73 -50.53 11.85
CA ASP A 355 -27.71 -50.58 10.76
C ASP A 355 -28.18 -49.17 10.35
N ASN A 356 -28.37 -48.26 11.29
CA ASN A 356 -28.69 -46.86 10.96
C ASN A 356 -27.56 -46.21 10.16
N MET A 357 -26.30 -46.43 10.55
CA MET A 357 -25.13 -45.90 9.83
C MET A 357 -25.01 -46.52 8.43
N LYS A 358 -25.31 -47.81 8.30
CA LYS A 358 -25.35 -48.54 7.02
C LYS A 358 -26.31 -47.91 6.00
N THR A 359 -27.43 -47.33 6.46
CA THR A 359 -28.40 -46.68 5.54
C THR A 359 -27.92 -45.35 4.94
N ILE A 360 -26.85 -44.76 5.47
CA ILE A 360 -26.37 -43.41 5.09
C ILE A 360 -24.95 -43.37 4.55
N VAL A 361 -24.22 -44.49 4.56
CA VAL A 361 -22.89 -44.61 3.95
C VAL A 361 -23.01 -44.86 2.45
N ALA A 362 -22.05 -44.31 1.69
CA ALA A 362 -21.92 -44.51 0.25
C ALA A 362 -20.52 -45.02 -0.14
N PRO A 363 -20.35 -45.63 -1.33
CA PRO A 363 -19.04 -46.03 -1.82
C PRO A 363 -18.03 -44.86 -1.79
N GLY A 364 -16.86 -45.09 -1.17
CA GLY A 364 -15.80 -44.10 -0.98
C GLY A 364 -15.85 -43.34 0.35
N ASP A 365 -16.98 -43.34 1.06
CA ASP A 365 -17.10 -42.75 2.40
C ASP A 365 -16.09 -43.38 3.37
N THR A 366 -15.75 -42.64 4.41
CA THR A 366 -14.99 -43.16 5.55
C THR A 366 -15.94 -43.39 6.73
N PHE A 367 -15.99 -44.62 7.25
CA PHE A 367 -16.72 -44.95 8.46
C PHE A 367 -15.74 -45.21 9.61
N VAL A 368 -15.83 -44.41 10.68
CA VAL A 368 -15.02 -44.57 11.89
C VAL A 368 -15.89 -45.22 12.96
N PHE A 369 -15.51 -46.41 13.40
CA PHE A 369 -16.13 -47.13 14.50
C PHE A 369 -15.20 -47.08 15.71
N TYR A 370 -15.56 -46.28 16.71
CA TYR A 370 -14.86 -46.25 17.99
C TYR A 370 -15.65 -47.03 19.03
N ILE A 371 -15.00 -47.91 19.78
CA ILE A 371 -15.61 -48.59 20.92
C ILE A 371 -14.70 -48.59 22.13
N ALA A 372 -15.24 -48.15 23.28
CA ALA A 372 -14.61 -48.30 24.59
C ALA A 372 -15.46 -49.21 25.48
N SER A 373 -14.96 -50.43 25.68
CA SER A 373 -15.59 -51.45 26.52
C SER A 373 -14.53 -52.18 27.34
N GLN A 374 -14.98 -53.12 28.18
CA GLN A 374 -14.10 -54.11 28.76
C GLN A 374 -13.92 -55.28 27.79
N ALA A 375 -12.76 -55.93 27.85
CA ALA A 375 -12.45 -57.13 27.09
C ALA A 375 -11.60 -58.07 27.94
N CYS A 376 -11.71 -59.37 27.65
CA CYS A 376 -10.88 -60.42 28.22
C CYS A 376 -10.34 -61.32 27.11
N SER A 377 -9.04 -61.60 27.12
CA SER A 377 -8.47 -62.74 26.40
C SER A 377 -8.48 -63.96 27.33
N PHE A 378 -8.82 -65.14 26.82
CA PHE A 378 -8.23 -66.35 27.37
C PHE A 378 -6.85 -66.53 26.73
N VAL A 379 -5.81 -66.56 27.54
CA VAL A 379 -4.41 -66.56 27.10
C VAL A 379 -4.07 -67.85 26.37
N SER A 380 -4.28 -67.89 25.05
CA SER A 380 -3.43 -68.58 24.07
C SER A 380 -4.02 -68.40 22.67
N GLY A 381 -3.45 -67.47 21.89
CA GLY A 381 -3.57 -67.46 20.42
C GLY A 381 -2.81 -68.61 19.74
N ASP A 382 -2.80 -69.78 20.37
CA ASP A 382 -2.48 -71.07 19.76
C ASP A 382 -3.67 -71.98 20.11
N GLU A 383 -4.36 -72.49 19.10
CA GLU A 383 -5.43 -73.49 19.22
C GLU A 383 -4.92 -74.79 19.89
N LEU A 384 -4.73 -74.84 21.21
CA LEU A 384 -4.45 -76.09 21.94
C LEU A 384 -5.15 -76.17 23.31
N PRO A 385 -5.52 -77.38 23.76
CA PRO A 385 -6.50 -77.57 24.82
C PRO A 385 -5.95 -77.20 26.19
N VAL A 386 -6.68 -76.35 26.91
CA VAL A 386 -6.35 -75.89 28.26
C VAL A 386 -6.44 -77.06 29.25
N GLU A 387 -5.31 -77.56 29.73
CA GLU A 387 -5.23 -78.21 31.03
C GLU A 387 -4.21 -77.47 31.91
N GLY A 388 -4.73 -76.63 32.80
CA GLY A 388 -4.04 -76.22 34.02
C GLY A 388 -3.46 -74.81 34.04
N GLN A 389 -4.31 -73.80 34.23
CA GLN A 389 -4.06 -72.67 35.15
C GLN A 389 -5.36 -71.85 35.34
N TYR A 390 -5.37 -70.96 36.33
CA TYR A 390 -6.48 -70.12 36.82
C TYR A 390 -7.30 -70.68 38.00
N ASN A 391 -6.76 -70.44 39.19
CA ASN A 391 -7.47 -70.31 40.46
C ASN A 391 -7.31 -68.86 40.94
N THR A 392 -8.35 -68.02 40.81
CA THR A 392 -8.79 -67.02 41.83
C THR A 392 -10.08 -66.32 41.37
N THR A 393 -11.17 -66.56 42.12
CA THR A 393 -12.34 -65.69 42.40
C THR A 393 -12.71 -64.60 41.38
N TRP A 394 -13.48 -64.98 40.35
CA TRP A 394 -14.50 -64.15 39.68
C TRP A 394 -15.81 -64.95 39.61
N PRO A 395 -17.01 -64.36 39.75
CA PRO A 395 -18.24 -65.13 39.97
C PRO A 395 -18.77 -65.78 38.68
N ASN A 396 -18.97 -67.10 38.72
CA ASN A 396 -19.93 -67.91 37.94
C ASN A 396 -20.05 -67.71 36.41
N TRP A 397 -18.96 -67.88 35.65
CA TRP A 397 -19.11 -68.24 34.23
C TRP A 397 -19.44 -69.73 34.06
N ASP A 398 -20.54 -70.06 33.37
CA ASP A 398 -20.79 -71.42 32.88
C ASP A 398 -19.79 -71.71 31.75
N LYS A 399 -18.81 -72.56 32.05
CA LYS A 399 -17.61 -72.87 31.24
C LYS A 399 -17.90 -73.66 29.95
N ARG A 400 -19.15 -73.67 29.47
CA ARG A 400 -19.62 -74.52 28.35
C ARG A 400 -19.91 -73.76 27.06
N GLN A 401 -19.63 -72.46 26.99
CA GLN A 401 -19.96 -71.62 25.84
C GLN A 401 -18.82 -70.70 25.38
N ILE A 402 -17.60 -70.89 25.90
CA ILE A 402 -16.39 -70.19 25.45
C ILE A 402 -15.86 -70.95 24.24
N ARG A 403 -15.84 -70.32 23.07
CA ARG A 403 -15.10 -70.83 21.92
C ARG A 403 -13.62 -70.56 22.19
N THR A 404 -12.83 -71.61 22.25
CA THR A 404 -11.38 -71.51 22.42
C THR A 404 -10.80 -70.86 21.16
N GLY A 405 -10.36 -69.61 21.24
CA GLY A 405 -9.73 -68.90 20.11
C GLY A 405 -9.97 -67.39 20.10
N ASP A 406 -11.12 -66.92 20.58
CA ASP A 406 -11.66 -65.61 20.17
C ASP A 406 -11.45 -64.47 21.20
N GLU A 407 -11.30 -63.23 20.73
CA GLU A 407 -11.34 -62.02 21.57
C GLU A 407 -12.77 -61.47 21.77
N TYR A 408 -13.05 -60.92 22.96
CA TYR A 408 -14.43 -60.54 23.35
C TYR A 408 -14.60 -59.06 23.68
N LEU A 409 -15.60 -58.40 23.08
CA LEU A 409 -16.15 -57.12 23.53
C LEU A 409 -17.31 -57.36 24.50
N TYR A 410 -17.18 -56.83 25.71
CA TYR A 410 -18.17 -56.99 26.76
C TYR A 410 -19.18 -55.84 26.78
N LEU A 411 -20.46 -56.12 26.48
CA LEU A 411 -21.52 -55.10 26.40
C LEU A 411 -22.46 -55.10 27.62
N SER A 412 -22.65 -56.21 28.35
CA SER A 412 -23.54 -56.27 29.53
C SER A 412 -23.13 -57.31 30.59
N THR A 413 -23.44 -56.97 31.85
CA THR A 413 -23.41 -57.78 33.09
C THR A 413 -24.79 -58.26 33.55
N ALA A 414 -25.87 -57.81 32.90
CA ALA A 414 -27.25 -58.03 33.37
C ALA A 414 -27.78 -59.45 33.13
N ASN A 415 -27.14 -60.18 32.22
CA ASN A 415 -27.42 -61.58 31.91
C ASN A 415 -26.09 -62.33 31.82
N ASP A 416 -25.81 -63.23 32.75
CA ASP A 416 -24.65 -64.14 32.73
C ASP A 416 -24.76 -65.21 31.60
N GLY A 417 -25.34 -64.85 30.45
CA GLY A 417 -25.51 -65.71 29.28
C GLY A 417 -24.99 -65.02 27.99
N PRO A 418 -24.70 -65.80 26.93
CA PRO A 418 -23.91 -65.42 25.75
C PRO A 418 -24.54 -64.37 24.81
N GLY A 419 -25.57 -63.63 25.26
CA GLY A 419 -26.37 -62.74 24.40
C GLY A 419 -25.86 -61.30 24.26
N ASP A 420 -24.95 -60.84 25.12
CA ASP A 420 -24.46 -59.44 25.16
C ASP A 420 -22.91 -59.36 25.21
N ILE A 421 -22.24 -60.34 24.59
CA ILE A 421 -20.80 -60.33 24.26
C ILE A 421 -20.69 -60.40 22.74
N LEU A 422 -19.73 -59.68 22.15
CA LEU A 422 -19.36 -59.85 20.74
C LEU A 422 -17.97 -60.47 20.66
N THR A 423 -17.85 -61.57 19.92
CA THR A 423 -16.56 -62.02 19.38
C THR A 423 -16.06 -61.05 18.30
N ASP A 424 -14.79 -61.16 17.94
CA ASP A 424 -14.23 -60.64 16.68
C ASP A 424 -15.06 -61.05 15.45
N ASP A 425 -15.43 -62.32 15.33
CA ASP A 425 -16.33 -62.86 14.32
C ASP A 425 -17.69 -62.13 14.31
N ASP A 426 -18.34 -62.07 15.48
CA ASP A 426 -19.63 -61.39 15.65
C ASP A 426 -19.52 -59.90 15.27
N LEU A 427 -18.40 -59.25 15.55
CA LEU A 427 -18.17 -57.85 15.25
C LEU A 427 -17.96 -57.63 13.75
N ALA A 428 -17.14 -58.45 13.09
CA ALA A 428 -16.91 -58.35 11.67
C ALA A 428 -18.18 -58.67 10.87
N GLU A 429 -18.98 -59.64 11.30
CA GLU A 429 -20.25 -60.01 10.66
C GLU A 429 -21.21 -58.82 10.52
N LEU A 430 -21.17 -57.85 11.46
CA LEU A 430 -21.98 -56.61 11.38
C LEU A 430 -21.64 -55.73 10.17
N PHE A 431 -20.47 -55.94 9.56
CA PHE A 431 -19.95 -55.20 8.42
C PHE A 431 -19.88 -56.01 7.13
N VAL A 432 -20.35 -57.27 7.13
CA VAL A 432 -20.44 -58.12 5.93
C VAL A 432 -21.74 -57.80 5.17
N ASP A 433 -21.70 -56.78 4.32
CA ASP A 433 -22.79 -56.40 3.43
C ASP A 433 -22.27 -55.57 2.24
N GLU A 434 -22.95 -55.63 1.09
CA GLU A 434 -22.58 -54.89 -0.13
C GLU A 434 -22.47 -53.37 0.10
N ALA A 435 -23.27 -52.80 1.01
CA ALA A 435 -23.19 -51.38 1.38
C ALA A 435 -21.86 -51.01 2.04
N TRP A 436 -21.21 -51.95 2.72
CA TRP A 436 -19.95 -51.75 3.43
C TRP A 436 -18.73 -52.02 2.55
N ASP A 437 -18.83 -52.83 1.50
CA ASP A 437 -17.67 -53.32 0.72
C ASP A 437 -16.78 -52.18 0.17
N TYR A 438 -17.40 -51.06 -0.20
CA TYR A 438 -16.73 -49.92 -0.82
C TYR A 438 -16.51 -48.74 0.14
N VAL A 439 -16.75 -48.92 1.44
CA VAL A 439 -16.54 -47.92 2.49
C VAL A 439 -15.19 -48.17 3.15
N ASN A 440 -14.39 -47.11 3.33
CA ASN A 440 -13.16 -47.18 4.11
C ASN A 440 -13.52 -47.24 5.60
N LYS A 441 -13.21 -48.35 6.28
CA LYS A 441 -13.57 -48.57 7.68
C LYS A 441 -12.35 -48.34 8.57
N VAL A 442 -12.51 -47.53 9.61
CA VAL A 442 -11.48 -47.34 10.64
C VAL A 442 -12.05 -47.80 11.96
N PHE A 443 -11.58 -48.94 12.44
CA PHE A 443 -11.92 -49.48 13.74
C PHE A 443 -10.94 -48.91 14.77
N ILE A 444 -11.45 -48.28 15.81
CA ILE A 444 -10.67 -47.83 16.97
C ILE A 444 -11.20 -48.59 18.16
N VAL A 445 -10.50 -49.68 18.50
CA VAL A 445 -10.93 -50.63 19.52
C VAL A 445 -10.18 -50.31 20.81
N ASP A 446 -10.82 -49.50 21.65
CA ASP A 446 -10.26 -49.05 22.92
C ASP A 446 -10.63 -50.03 24.04
N THR A 447 -9.98 -51.19 24.03
CA THR A 447 -10.15 -52.24 25.04
C THR A 447 -8.88 -53.06 25.22
N SER A 448 -8.84 -53.92 26.24
CA SER A 448 -7.69 -54.83 26.44
C SER A 448 -7.66 -55.90 25.34
N TYR A 449 -6.48 -56.38 24.94
CA TYR A 449 -6.33 -57.41 23.89
C TYR A 449 -6.89 -57.00 22.51
N SER A 450 -7.04 -55.69 22.27
CA SER A 450 -7.72 -55.14 21.09
C SER A 450 -7.08 -55.46 19.73
N ASP A 451 -5.79 -55.77 19.69
CA ASP A 451 -5.08 -56.14 18.44
C ASP A 451 -5.51 -57.53 17.93
N GLY A 452 -6.00 -58.40 18.83
CA GLY A 452 -6.47 -59.74 18.46
C GLY A 452 -7.62 -59.73 17.45
N PHE A 453 -8.51 -58.73 17.55
CA PHE A 453 -9.63 -58.51 16.62
C PHE A 453 -9.21 -58.33 15.15
N TYR A 454 -7.92 -58.10 14.86
CA TYR A 454 -7.42 -58.02 13.49
C TYR A 454 -7.32 -59.41 12.83
N GLY A 455 -6.89 -60.45 13.53
CA GLY A 455 -6.58 -61.77 12.94
C GLY A 455 -5.17 -61.87 12.34
N SER A 456 -4.50 -63.01 12.49
CA SER A 456 -3.09 -63.20 12.06
C SER A 456 -2.89 -64.16 10.88
N GLY A 457 -3.98 -64.69 10.31
CA GLY A 457 -4.03 -65.67 9.22
C GLY A 457 -3.95 -67.14 9.63
N GLY A 458 -4.32 -67.52 10.86
CA GLY A 458 -4.31 -68.88 11.41
C GLY A 458 -5.53 -69.75 11.09
N GLU A 459 -5.52 -71.02 11.54
CA GLU A 459 -6.75 -71.83 11.64
C GLU A 459 -7.58 -71.24 12.80
N GLY A 460 -8.82 -70.79 12.52
CA GLY A 460 -9.66 -70.04 13.47
C GLY A 460 -10.17 -68.70 12.90
N ASP A 461 -9.37 -68.06 12.04
CA ASP A 461 -9.52 -66.67 11.54
C ASP A 461 -10.64 -66.45 10.49
N SER A 462 -11.65 -67.32 10.46
CA SER A 462 -12.78 -67.21 9.52
C SER A 462 -13.83 -66.23 10.03
N GLY A 463 -13.46 -64.95 10.15
CA GLY A 463 -14.37 -63.89 10.58
C GLY A 463 -13.70 -62.70 11.28
N ASP A 464 -12.37 -62.60 11.29
CA ASP A 464 -11.69 -61.44 11.86
C ASP A 464 -11.93 -60.14 11.08
N LEU A 465 -11.65 -58.99 11.71
CA LEU A 465 -11.76 -57.71 11.04
C LEU A 465 -10.86 -57.62 9.81
N SER A 466 -9.69 -58.27 9.75
CA SER A 466 -8.81 -58.26 8.55
C SER A 466 -9.45 -58.85 7.29
N GLN A 467 -10.53 -59.62 7.42
CA GLN A 467 -11.21 -60.25 6.29
C GLN A 467 -12.22 -59.34 5.59
N LEU A 468 -12.62 -58.22 6.20
CA LEU A 468 -13.46 -57.25 5.51
C LEU A 468 -12.66 -56.59 4.34
N PRO A 469 -13.31 -55.90 3.41
CA PRO A 469 -12.59 -55.03 2.48
C PRO A 469 -12.39 -53.63 3.08
N ASN A 470 -11.27 -52.98 2.73
CA ASN A 470 -10.99 -51.58 3.03
C ASN A 470 -11.09 -51.21 4.53
N MET A 471 -10.54 -52.02 5.46
CA MET A 471 -10.48 -51.66 6.88
C MET A 471 -9.09 -51.26 7.36
N GLN A 472 -9.08 -50.55 8.49
CA GLN A 472 -7.93 -50.27 9.34
C GLN A 472 -8.34 -50.53 10.80
N LEU A 473 -7.40 -50.98 11.63
CA LEU A 473 -7.57 -51.13 13.07
C LEU A 473 -6.55 -50.29 13.83
N LEU A 474 -7.02 -49.50 14.78
CA LEU A 474 -6.25 -48.86 15.83
C LEU A 474 -6.61 -49.55 17.16
N ALA A 475 -5.70 -50.37 17.64
CA ALA A 475 -5.83 -51.14 18.86
C ALA A 475 -5.19 -50.41 20.05
N ALA A 476 -5.89 -50.34 21.19
CA ALA A 476 -5.35 -49.78 22.44
C ALA A 476 -4.27 -50.63 23.12
N ALA A 477 -4.21 -51.92 22.81
CA ALA A 477 -3.27 -52.89 23.36
C ALA A 477 -3.01 -54.06 22.39
N GLN A 478 -1.80 -54.64 22.48
CA GLN A 478 -1.40 -55.88 21.81
C GLN A 478 -2.30 -57.06 22.22
N GLN A 479 -2.34 -58.11 21.39
CA GLN A 479 -3.21 -59.28 21.54
C GLN A 479 -3.06 -60.02 22.88
N ASP A 480 -1.92 -59.86 23.56
CA ASP A 480 -1.62 -60.49 24.86
C ASP A 480 -1.54 -59.48 26.03
N ASN A 481 -1.99 -58.24 25.82
CA ASN A 481 -1.77 -57.16 26.78
C ASN A 481 -3.04 -56.36 27.15
N PHE A 482 -3.00 -55.73 28.32
CA PHE A 482 -4.08 -54.88 28.83
C PHE A 482 -3.99 -53.46 28.28
N ALA A 483 -5.15 -52.87 27.97
CA ALA A 483 -5.25 -51.44 27.69
C ALA A 483 -5.05 -50.64 28.98
N TRP A 484 -4.31 -49.54 28.88
CA TRP A 484 -3.99 -48.72 30.04
C TRP A 484 -5.16 -47.83 30.45
N MET A 485 -5.33 -47.66 31.77
CA MET A 485 -6.44 -46.91 32.35
C MET A 485 -5.95 -45.86 33.35
N MET A 486 -6.60 -44.69 33.35
CA MET A 486 -6.42 -43.65 34.36
C MET A 486 -7.68 -43.49 35.21
N MET A 487 -7.49 -43.39 36.53
CA MET A 487 -8.60 -43.04 37.43
C MET A 487 -9.01 -41.58 37.24
N ASN A 488 -10.25 -41.37 36.82
CA ASN A 488 -10.87 -40.06 36.84
C ASN A 488 -11.09 -39.63 38.30
N LYS A 489 -10.44 -38.54 38.70
CA LYS A 489 -10.47 -38.05 40.08
C LYS A 489 -11.87 -37.59 40.52
N ALA A 490 -12.72 -37.16 39.60
CA ALA A 490 -14.07 -36.66 39.85
C ALA A 490 -15.08 -37.80 39.99
N THR A 491 -15.06 -38.78 39.09
CA THR A 491 -16.03 -39.89 39.09
C THR A 491 -15.57 -41.13 39.86
N LYS A 492 -14.28 -41.20 40.22
CA LYS A 492 -13.64 -42.38 40.85
C LYS A 492 -13.74 -43.66 40.00
N MET A 493 -13.92 -43.51 38.68
CA MET A 493 -13.89 -44.61 37.71
C MET A 493 -12.63 -44.53 36.87
N GLY A 494 -12.14 -45.68 36.40
CA GLY A 494 -11.11 -45.79 35.37
C GLY A 494 -11.66 -45.44 33.99
N ILE A 495 -10.87 -44.70 33.21
CA ILE A 495 -11.11 -44.37 31.81
C ILE A 495 -9.90 -44.84 31.01
N ASN A 496 -10.13 -45.44 29.83
CA ASN A 496 -9.03 -45.82 28.95
C ASN A 496 -8.27 -44.59 28.46
N THR A 497 -6.94 -44.68 28.56
CA THR A 497 -6.08 -43.55 28.21
C THR A 497 -5.88 -43.41 26.71
N PHE A 498 -6.05 -44.48 25.94
CA PHE A 498 -5.85 -44.49 24.50
C PHE A 498 -6.87 -43.60 23.77
N GLY A 499 -8.17 -43.85 23.94
CA GLY A 499 -9.22 -43.02 23.37
C GLY A 499 -9.21 -41.59 23.93
N THR A 500 -8.82 -41.41 25.20
CA THR A 500 -8.66 -40.06 25.79
C THR A 500 -7.50 -39.29 25.14
N ALA A 501 -6.38 -39.95 24.85
CA ALA A 501 -5.23 -39.34 24.20
C ALA A 501 -5.54 -38.99 22.74
N ILE A 502 -6.13 -39.92 21.98
CA ILE A 502 -6.55 -39.67 20.60
C ILE A 502 -7.55 -38.52 20.54
N ALA A 503 -8.55 -38.49 21.43
CA ALA A 503 -9.50 -37.39 21.52
C ALA A 503 -8.82 -36.05 21.84
N ALA A 504 -7.87 -36.04 22.80
CA ALA A 504 -7.12 -34.84 23.14
C ALA A 504 -6.29 -34.32 21.96
N THR A 505 -5.63 -35.22 21.23
CA THR A 505 -4.85 -34.90 20.02
C THR A 505 -5.74 -34.36 18.91
N LEU A 506 -6.87 -35.02 18.62
CA LEU A 506 -7.85 -34.55 17.64
C LEU A 506 -8.43 -33.17 18.01
N GLY A 507 -8.57 -32.86 19.31
CA GLY A 507 -9.01 -31.54 19.78
C GLY A 507 -7.99 -30.41 19.59
N GLN A 508 -6.71 -30.73 19.31
CA GLN A 508 -5.66 -29.74 19.05
C GLN A 508 -5.53 -29.39 17.56
N PHE A 509 -5.96 -30.28 16.66
CA PHE A 509 -6.04 -30.01 15.23
C PHE A 509 -7.26 -29.14 14.92
N ARG A 510 -7.04 -27.93 14.39
CA ARG A 510 -8.12 -27.01 13.97
C ARG A 510 -8.84 -27.54 12.72
N GLN A 511 -10.05 -27.00 12.50
CA GLN A 511 -11.15 -27.49 11.67
C GLN A 511 -10.84 -27.90 10.21
N ASP A 512 -9.68 -27.59 9.62
CA ASP A 512 -9.52 -27.54 8.16
C ASP A 512 -8.85 -28.76 7.48
N THR A 513 -8.61 -29.86 8.20
CA THR A 513 -7.91 -31.05 7.66
C THR A 513 -8.82 -32.28 7.52
N SER A 514 -8.54 -33.11 6.52
CA SER A 514 -8.92 -34.53 6.55
C SER A 514 -8.26 -35.19 7.76
N ILE A 515 -8.93 -36.15 8.42
CA ILE A 515 -8.36 -36.83 9.58
C ILE A 515 -7.18 -37.69 9.10
N ASP A 516 -5.97 -37.20 9.35
CA ASP A 516 -4.72 -37.94 9.15
C ASP A 516 -4.41 -38.71 10.43
N PHE A 517 -4.85 -39.98 10.47
CA PHE A 517 -4.64 -40.85 11.62
C PHE A 517 -3.15 -41.16 11.88
N GLU A 518 -2.25 -40.91 10.91
CA GLU A 518 -0.80 -41.05 11.08
C GLU A 518 -0.25 -39.91 11.96
N GLN A 519 -0.63 -38.65 11.69
CA GLN A 519 -0.25 -37.50 12.52
C GLN A 519 -0.86 -37.57 13.93
N VAL A 520 -2.12 -38.00 14.02
CA VAL A 520 -2.81 -38.18 15.31
C VAL A 520 -2.09 -39.21 16.19
N PHE A 521 -1.57 -40.28 15.60
CA PHE A 521 -0.80 -41.30 16.33
C PHE A 521 0.59 -40.81 16.74
N VAL A 522 1.28 -40.03 15.90
CA VAL A 522 2.59 -39.44 16.22
C VAL A 522 2.49 -38.44 17.37
N GLN A 523 1.51 -37.53 17.36
CA GLN A 523 1.32 -36.56 18.44
C GLN A 523 0.86 -37.19 19.76
N ALA A 524 -0.03 -38.20 19.70
CA ALA A 524 -0.42 -38.97 20.88
C ALA A 524 0.77 -39.68 21.54
N ASN A 525 1.80 -40.05 20.77
CA ASN A 525 3.06 -40.59 21.28
C ASN A 525 3.99 -39.53 21.91
N GLU A 526 4.00 -38.29 21.40
CA GLU A 526 4.85 -37.19 21.87
C GLU A 526 4.39 -36.55 23.19
N GLU A 527 3.08 -36.55 23.49
CA GLU A 527 2.53 -36.00 24.75
C GLU A 527 2.79 -36.84 26.01
N GLY A 528 3.55 -37.94 25.91
CA GLY A 528 4.39 -38.40 27.01
C GLY A 528 3.78 -39.36 28.05
N SER A 529 2.73 -40.12 27.73
CA SER A 529 2.39 -41.30 28.54
C SER A 529 1.53 -42.32 27.77
N VAL A 530 2.12 -43.40 27.23
CA VAL A 530 1.51 -44.76 27.23
C VAL A 530 2.37 -45.89 26.60
N PHE A 531 3.42 -45.65 25.81
CA PHE A 531 4.25 -46.76 25.30
C PHE A 531 5.62 -46.84 25.98
N ARG A 532 5.72 -47.56 27.10
CA ARG A 532 6.99 -48.14 27.54
C ARG A 532 7.04 -49.60 27.09
N ASP A 533 7.86 -49.81 26.06
CA ASP A 533 8.37 -51.06 25.51
C ASP A 533 7.56 -51.71 24.33
N ASN A 534 8.18 -51.61 23.15
CA ASN A 534 8.05 -52.44 21.93
C ASN A 534 6.77 -52.39 21.07
N ILE A 535 6.55 -51.26 20.39
CA ILE A 535 6.44 -51.27 18.91
C ILE A 535 7.37 -50.19 18.40
N ALA A 536 8.45 -50.59 17.71
CA ALA A 536 9.42 -49.64 17.19
C ALA A 536 8.81 -48.90 15.98
N ALA A 537 8.71 -47.57 16.08
CA ALA A 537 8.42 -46.64 14.98
C ALA A 537 9.02 -47.02 13.59
N PRO A 538 10.24 -47.60 13.47
CA PRO A 538 10.77 -48.02 12.18
C PRO A 538 10.06 -49.20 11.48
N VAL A 539 9.32 -50.06 12.18
CA VAL A 539 8.64 -51.21 11.54
C VAL A 539 7.39 -50.74 10.78
N PHE A 540 6.67 -49.77 11.33
CA PHE A 540 5.46 -49.21 10.74
C PHE A 540 5.74 -48.21 9.60
N ALA A 541 6.78 -47.37 9.74
CA ALA A 541 7.27 -46.50 8.66
C ALA A 541 7.70 -47.31 7.41
N SER A 542 8.18 -48.54 7.58
CA SER A 542 8.52 -49.42 6.45
C SER A 542 7.28 -49.97 5.73
N MET A 543 6.17 -50.22 6.45
CA MET A 543 4.91 -50.73 5.87
C MET A 543 4.11 -49.62 5.16
N MET A 544 4.22 -48.36 5.61
CA MET A 544 3.57 -47.19 4.99
C MET A 544 4.37 -46.59 3.80
N SER A 545 5.70 -46.76 3.78
CA SER A 545 6.55 -46.27 2.67
C SER A 545 6.27 -46.92 1.31
N GLY A 546 5.54 -48.05 1.29
CA GLY A 546 5.11 -48.72 0.07
C GLY A 546 3.92 -48.09 -0.65
N TRP A 547 3.22 -47.12 -0.05
CA TRP A 547 1.86 -46.75 -0.48
C TRP A 547 1.60 -45.24 -0.73
N GLY A 548 2.64 -44.40 -0.73
CA GLY A 548 2.55 -43.08 -1.38
C GLY A 548 1.84 -41.95 -0.61
N PHE A 549 1.84 -41.96 0.73
CA PHE A 549 1.51 -40.77 1.54
C PHE A 549 2.80 -40.00 1.88
N GLY A 550 2.84 -38.70 1.57
CA GLY A 550 4.05 -37.88 1.59
C GLY A 550 4.53 -37.52 3.00
N GLY A 551 5.84 -37.62 3.26
CA GLY A 551 6.43 -37.25 4.54
C GLY A 551 6.24 -35.77 4.91
N ALA A 552 6.36 -35.45 6.19
CA ALA A 552 6.13 -34.12 6.77
C ALA A 552 6.70 -32.98 5.89
N SER A 553 5.80 -32.10 5.42
CA SER A 553 6.12 -30.98 4.53
C SER A 553 6.77 -29.80 5.26
N GLN A 554 6.67 -29.77 6.60
CA GLN A 554 7.28 -28.76 7.47
C GLN A 554 7.74 -29.37 8.82
N ILE A 555 8.82 -28.82 9.38
CA ILE A 555 9.31 -29.13 10.73
C ILE A 555 9.84 -27.87 11.41
N SER A 556 9.68 -27.75 12.74
CA SER A 556 10.24 -26.64 13.50
C SER A 556 11.25 -27.12 14.55
N THR A 557 12.32 -26.35 14.77
CA THR A 557 13.34 -26.61 15.79
C THR A 557 13.76 -25.33 16.49
N ARG A 558 14.18 -25.45 17.75
CA ARG A 558 14.69 -24.32 18.52
C ARG A 558 16.21 -24.35 18.62
N ILE A 559 16.82 -23.17 18.56
CA ILE A 559 18.24 -22.98 18.82
C ILE A 559 18.48 -21.82 19.80
N GLY A 560 19.59 -21.85 20.53
CA GLY A 560 20.04 -20.74 21.38
C GLY A 560 20.16 -21.11 22.86
N THR A 561 19.77 -20.18 23.75
CA THR A 561 19.88 -20.36 25.20
C THR A 561 19.08 -21.58 25.66
N ASN A 562 19.74 -22.50 26.38
CA ASN A 562 19.20 -23.78 26.87
C ASN A 562 18.79 -24.79 25.78
N GLU A 563 19.15 -24.54 24.53
CA GLU A 563 18.89 -25.42 23.37
C GLU A 563 20.22 -25.73 22.64
N ALA A 564 20.15 -26.49 21.54
CA ALA A 564 21.27 -26.56 20.60
C ALA A 564 21.62 -25.13 20.12
N THR A 565 22.90 -24.77 20.03
CA THR A 565 23.27 -23.39 19.62
C THR A 565 23.29 -23.22 18.11
N TRP A 566 23.19 -24.32 17.37
CA TRP A 566 23.26 -24.38 15.91
C TRP A 566 22.12 -25.21 15.33
N ALA A 567 21.65 -24.81 14.16
CA ALA A 567 20.93 -25.66 13.22
C ALA A 567 21.77 -25.81 11.94
N SER A 568 21.67 -26.96 11.28
CA SER A 568 22.37 -27.25 10.03
C SER A 568 21.45 -28.01 9.08
N TYR A 569 21.38 -27.60 7.82
CA TYR A 569 20.66 -28.31 6.77
C TYR A 569 21.43 -28.22 5.45
N ILE A 570 20.98 -28.99 4.46
CA ILE A 570 21.44 -28.92 3.07
C ILE A 570 20.27 -28.38 2.24
N ASP A 571 20.49 -27.24 1.62
CA ASP A 571 19.54 -26.59 0.70
C ASP A 571 19.42 -27.40 -0.60
N ALA A 572 18.38 -27.16 -1.39
CA ALA A 572 18.07 -27.88 -2.63
C ALA A 572 19.22 -27.83 -3.67
N ASP A 573 20.00 -26.75 -3.68
CA ASP A 573 21.17 -26.57 -4.55
C ASP A 573 22.43 -27.31 -4.02
N GLY A 574 22.34 -27.97 -2.86
CA GLY A 574 23.44 -28.64 -2.17
C GLY A 574 24.26 -27.73 -1.25
N SER A 575 23.87 -26.46 -1.06
CA SER A 575 24.49 -25.54 -0.11
C SER A 575 24.26 -26.03 1.33
N THR A 576 25.34 -26.20 2.09
CA THR A 576 25.25 -26.45 3.53
C THR A 576 25.03 -25.14 4.25
N VAL A 577 23.86 -24.98 4.86
CA VAL A 577 23.45 -23.80 5.60
C VAL A 577 23.53 -24.08 7.10
N ARG A 578 24.19 -23.20 7.84
CA ARG A 578 24.31 -23.27 9.31
C ARG A 578 23.82 -21.99 9.94
N VAL A 579 22.85 -22.10 10.82
CA VAL A 579 22.29 -20.99 11.59
C VAL A 579 22.75 -21.09 13.03
N LYS A 580 23.21 -19.98 13.61
CA LYS A 580 23.69 -19.91 15.00
C LYS A 580 22.97 -18.80 15.76
N MET A 581 22.48 -19.12 16.95
CA MET A 581 22.01 -18.14 17.94
C MET A 581 22.94 -18.12 19.15
N SER A 582 23.57 -16.98 19.44
CA SER A 582 24.57 -16.88 20.51
C SER A 582 23.99 -16.57 21.90
N ALA A 583 22.84 -15.89 21.94
CA ALA A 583 22.12 -15.55 23.16
C ALA A 583 20.68 -15.14 22.79
N GLY A 584 19.71 -15.60 23.58
CA GLY A 584 18.30 -15.63 23.20
C GLY A 584 17.96 -16.95 22.51
N GLN A 585 16.74 -17.08 22.01
CA GLN A 585 16.26 -18.26 21.30
C GLN A 585 15.82 -17.88 19.88
N GLY A 586 16.02 -18.79 18.94
CA GLY A 586 15.49 -18.72 17.58
C GLY A 586 14.67 -19.96 17.32
N ASN A 587 13.39 -19.81 17.02
CA ASN A 587 12.55 -20.89 16.51
C ASN A 587 12.64 -20.88 14.99
N LEU A 588 13.13 -21.97 14.40
CA LEU A 588 13.38 -22.09 12.97
C LEU A 588 12.35 -23.05 12.39
N THR A 589 11.63 -22.60 11.36
CA THR A 589 10.65 -23.41 10.63
C THR A 589 11.19 -23.73 9.25
N PHE A 590 11.33 -25.02 8.99
CA PHE A 590 11.82 -25.57 7.73
C PHE A 590 10.66 -26.15 6.92
N ALA A 591 10.77 -26.08 5.60
CA ALA A 591 9.90 -26.76 4.65
C ALA A 591 10.71 -27.69 3.75
N GLY A 592 10.03 -28.67 3.13
CA GLY A 592 10.65 -29.73 2.32
C GLY A 592 9.91 -31.05 2.52
N ALA A 593 10.27 -32.09 1.77
CA ALA A 593 9.66 -33.41 1.93
C ALA A 593 10.50 -34.32 2.83
N ASN A 594 9.86 -35.26 3.52
CA ASN A 594 10.53 -36.27 4.35
C ASN A 594 11.46 -35.64 5.41
N LEU A 595 11.02 -34.54 6.03
CA LEU A 595 11.85 -33.78 6.97
C LEU A 595 12.04 -34.54 8.28
N LEU A 596 13.28 -34.55 8.77
CA LEU A 596 13.68 -35.10 10.06
C LEU A 596 14.63 -34.13 10.76
N ALA A 597 14.49 -33.99 12.08
CA ALA A 597 15.39 -33.19 12.91
C ALA A 597 16.09 -34.08 13.96
N GLU A 598 17.41 -34.08 13.96
CA GLU A 598 18.21 -34.82 14.92
C GLU A 598 19.22 -33.91 15.62
N THR A 599 19.15 -33.83 16.96
CA THR A 599 20.08 -33.02 17.75
C THR A 599 21.29 -33.84 18.18
N ARG A 600 22.47 -33.45 17.71
CA ARG A 600 23.76 -34.05 18.08
C ARG A 600 24.66 -33.01 18.74
N GLY A 601 24.77 -33.08 20.06
CA GLY A 601 25.57 -32.15 20.86
C GLY A 601 25.02 -30.74 20.79
N SER A 602 25.76 -29.80 20.17
CA SER A 602 25.36 -28.39 20.09
C SER A 602 24.68 -28.01 18.77
N THR A 603 24.41 -28.98 17.89
CA THR A 603 23.83 -28.76 16.55
C THR A 603 22.63 -29.67 16.34
N THR A 604 21.52 -29.09 15.90
CA THR A 604 20.38 -29.80 15.33
C THR A 604 20.58 -29.92 13.82
N TYR A 605 20.53 -31.13 13.29
CA TYR A 605 20.63 -31.43 11.87
C TYR A 605 19.24 -31.64 11.32
N ILE A 606 18.91 -30.91 10.24
CA ILE A 606 17.66 -31.06 9.52
C ILE A 606 17.99 -31.75 8.21
N THR A 607 17.37 -32.90 7.97
CA THR A 607 17.53 -33.72 6.78
C THR A 607 16.19 -33.94 6.11
N GLY A 608 16.19 -34.11 4.80
CA GLY A 608 15.00 -34.32 3.98
C GLY A 608 15.30 -33.95 2.53
N GLU A 609 14.27 -33.84 1.72
CA GLU A 609 14.36 -33.42 0.32
C GLU A 609 13.90 -31.96 0.18
N ASN A 610 14.64 -31.16 -0.61
CA ASN A 610 14.36 -29.75 -0.87
C ASN A 610 14.17 -28.92 0.42
N VAL A 611 15.07 -29.09 1.39
CA VAL A 611 14.96 -28.41 2.69
C VAL A 611 15.23 -26.92 2.53
N SER A 612 14.24 -26.09 2.84
CA SER A 612 14.36 -24.62 2.89
C SER A 612 14.10 -24.11 4.31
N LEU A 613 14.69 -22.96 4.67
CA LEU A 613 14.40 -22.28 5.93
C LEU A 613 13.43 -21.13 5.69
N ASN A 614 12.15 -21.35 5.98
CA ASN A 614 11.12 -20.35 5.71
C ASN A 614 11.13 -19.24 6.77
N ARG A 615 11.15 -19.60 8.07
CA ARG A 615 10.95 -18.60 9.13
C ARG A 615 11.93 -18.74 10.28
N ILE A 616 12.35 -17.59 10.82
CA ILE A 616 13.08 -17.51 12.09
C ILE A 616 12.36 -16.54 13.03
N ASP A 617 11.76 -17.06 14.12
CA ASP A 617 11.21 -16.23 15.20
C ASP A 617 12.23 -16.08 16.34
N ILE A 618 12.67 -14.86 16.57
CA ILE A 618 13.65 -14.49 17.60
C ILE A 618 12.92 -14.13 18.90
N THR A 619 13.18 -14.90 19.95
CA THR A 619 12.58 -14.70 21.28
C THR A 619 13.66 -14.59 22.35
N TYR A 620 13.33 -13.93 23.47
CA TYR A 620 14.23 -13.76 24.62
C TYR A 620 15.60 -13.16 24.27
N SER A 621 15.68 -12.34 23.20
CA SER A 621 16.92 -11.72 22.74
C SER A 621 17.17 -10.36 23.40
N SER A 622 18.38 -9.85 23.22
CA SER A 622 18.76 -8.49 23.62
C SER A 622 19.76 -7.90 22.62
N ASP A 623 20.12 -6.63 22.82
CA ASP A 623 21.16 -5.92 22.06
C ASP A 623 22.57 -6.52 22.19
N LYS A 624 22.73 -7.58 23.00
CA LYS A 624 23.96 -8.38 23.14
C LYS A 624 23.91 -9.69 22.35
N GLY A 625 22.73 -10.14 21.92
CA GLY A 625 22.53 -11.38 21.17
C GLY A 625 22.97 -11.27 19.71
N SER A 626 23.27 -12.41 19.09
CA SER A 626 23.56 -12.47 17.66
C SER A 626 22.98 -13.71 16.99
N LEU A 627 22.37 -13.47 15.83
CA LEU A 627 21.95 -14.50 14.87
C LEU A 627 22.93 -14.46 13.69
N SER A 628 23.49 -15.61 13.32
CA SER A 628 24.46 -15.71 12.22
C SER A 628 24.12 -16.87 11.31
N VAL A 629 24.10 -16.62 10.00
CA VAL A 629 23.88 -17.62 8.96
C VAL A 629 25.17 -17.77 8.16
N TYR A 630 25.61 -19.01 7.99
CA TYR A 630 26.83 -19.38 7.26
C TYR A 630 26.46 -20.36 6.17
N VAL A 631 26.93 -20.11 4.95
CA VAL A 631 26.66 -20.97 3.80
C VAL A 631 27.97 -21.44 3.18
N ARG A 632 28.05 -22.72 2.82
CA ARG A 632 29.20 -23.34 2.13
C ARG A 632 28.74 -24.41 1.14
N GLY A 633 29.46 -24.57 0.04
CA GLY A 633 29.02 -25.47 -1.05
C GLY A 633 27.96 -24.80 -1.92
N GLY A 634 27.40 -25.55 -2.87
CA GLY A 634 26.37 -25.08 -3.81
C GLY A 634 26.73 -23.77 -4.50
N ASP A 635 25.76 -22.86 -4.60
CA ASP A 635 25.94 -21.48 -5.09
C ASP A 635 26.50 -20.52 -4.02
N GLY A 636 26.57 -20.98 -2.77
CA GLY A 636 27.10 -20.24 -1.64
C GLY A 636 26.13 -19.21 -1.04
N LEU A 637 24.85 -19.28 -1.39
CA LEU A 637 23.73 -18.49 -0.88
C LEU A 637 22.70 -19.39 -0.19
N ALA A 638 21.89 -18.80 0.68
CA ALA A 638 20.73 -19.45 1.26
C ALA A 638 19.54 -18.52 1.10
N GLU A 639 18.37 -19.10 0.82
CA GLU A 639 17.12 -18.35 0.84
C GLU A 639 16.52 -18.40 2.25
N ILE A 640 16.06 -17.25 2.73
CA ILE A 640 15.24 -17.17 3.94
C ILE A 640 14.08 -16.25 3.61
N ASP A 641 12.86 -16.72 3.88
CA ASP A 641 11.66 -15.93 3.68
C ASP A 641 11.56 -14.86 4.78
N THR A 642 11.24 -15.23 6.02
CA THR A 642 10.94 -14.26 7.08
C THR A 642 11.83 -14.38 8.32
N ILE A 643 12.30 -13.25 8.86
CA ILE A 643 12.93 -13.18 10.20
C ILE A 643 12.15 -12.20 11.07
N ALA A 644 11.57 -12.68 12.17
CA ALA A 644 10.73 -11.88 13.04
C ALA A 644 11.23 -11.87 14.50
N GLY A 645 10.83 -10.86 15.27
CA GLY A 645 11.13 -10.79 16.70
C GLY A 645 10.51 -9.57 17.39
N LEU A 646 10.33 -9.67 18.71
CA LEU A 646 9.74 -8.58 19.52
C LEU A 646 10.77 -7.84 20.39
N ASN A 647 11.99 -8.37 20.49
CA ASN A 647 13.05 -7.81 21.34
C ASN A 647 14.26 -7.38 20.51
N PRO A 648 15.11 -6.46 21.04
CA PRO A 648 16.33 -6.09 20.35
C PRO A 648 17.25 -7.27 20.04
N LEU A 649 18.02 -7.15 18.96
CA LEU A 649 19.10 -8.05 18.59
C LEU A 649 20.39 -7.26 18.34
N GLY A 650 21.50 -7.69 18.94
CA GLY A 650 22.80 -7.02 18.78
C GLY A 650 23.38 -7.11 17.37
N SER A 651 23.26 -8.26 16.71
CA SER A 651 23.63 -8.38 15.29
C SER A 651 22.95 -9.53 14.56
N LEU A 652 22.52 -9.27 13.33
CA LEU A 652 22.19 -10.28 12.33
C LEU A 652 23.31 -10.32 11.28
N LYS A 653 23.97 -11.47 11.13
CA LYS A 653 25.05 -11.69 10.15
C LYS A 653 24.61 -12.72 9.12
N ALA A 654 24.08 -12.24 8.00
CA ALA A 654 23.44 -13.03 6.98
C ALA A 654 23.84 -12.54 5.57
N ARG A 655 25.13 -12.25 5.36
CA ARG A 655 25.64 -11.70 4.08
C ARG A 655 25.50 -12.68 2.89
N GLN A 656 25.33 -13.97 3.17
CA GLN A 656 25.09 -15.02 2.19
C GLN A 656 23.60 -15.40 2.11
N VAL A 657 22.70 -14.57 2.65
CA VAL A 657 21.27 -14.83 2.62
C VAL A 657 20.62 -13.92 1.59
N THR A 658 19.82 -14.52 0.72
CA THR A 658 18.82 -13.84 -0.08
C THR A 658 17.53 -13.80 0.72
N LEU A 659 17.04 -12.60 1.02
CA LEU A 659 15.83 -12.40 1.81
C LEU A 659 14.63 -12.20 0.88
N THR A 660 13.57 -13.00 1.04
CA THR A 660 12.40 -13.01 0.14
C THR A 660 11.08 -12.58 0.79
N GLY A 661 10.89 -12.79 2.10
CA GLY A 661 9.68 -12.38 2.84
C GLY A 661 9.85 -11.15 3.72
N GLY A 662 11.05 -10.91 4.27
CA GLY A 662 11.39 -9.68 4.99
C GLY A 662 11.87 -9.86 6.43
N ILE A 663 11.99 -8.73 7.13
CA ILE A 663 12.35 -8.67 8.55
C ILE A 663 11.29 -7.88 9.33
N GLU A 664 10.76 -8.50 10.38
CA GLU A 664 9.73 -7.92 11.23
C GLU A 664 10.20 -7.84 12.69
N MET A 665 10.83 -6.72 13.05
CA MET A 665 11.25 -6.46 14.43
C MET A 665 10.26 -5.51 15.10
N LEU A 666 9.18 -6.07 15.63
CA LEU A 666 8.04 -5.32 16.19
C LEU A 666 8.22 -5.03 17.69
N GLY A 667 7.32 -4.24 18.28
CA GLY A 667 7.42 -3.80 19.67
C GLY A 667 8.70 -3.00 19.93
N ASP A 668 9.49 -3.44 20.90
CA ASP A 668 10.82 -2.88 21.21
C ASP A 668 11.93 -3.39 20.27
N GLY A 669 11.57 -4.24 19.30
CA GLY A 669 12.47 -4.89 18.36
C GLY A 669 13.25 -3.91 17.48
N TYR A 670 14.56 -4.14 17.39
CA TYR A 670 15.45 -3.56 16.39
C TYR A 670 16.71 -4.42 16.26
N ILE A 671 17.43 -4.31 15.14
CA ILE A 671 18.72 -4.97 14.95
C ILE A 671 19.83 -3.92 14.93
N GLN A 672 20.73 -3.96 15.90
CA GLN A 672 21.79 -2.93 16.02
C GLN A 672 22.79 -2.97 14.85
N LYS A 673 23.13 -4.17 14.38
CA LYS A 673 24.00 -4.40 13.22
C LYS A 673 23.36 -5.44 12.30
N LEU A 674 22.77 -4.97 11.22
CA LEU A 674 22.13 -5.79 10.19
C LEU A 674 23.09 -5.97 9.01
N GLN A 675 23.41 -7.21 8.67
CA GLN A 675 24.19 -7.56 7.47
C GLN A 675 23.42 -8.61 6.67
N LEU A 676 23.00 -8.26 5.46
CA LEU A 676 22.24 -9.09 4.54
C LEU A 676 22.99 -9.26 3.22
N GLY A 677 22.66 -10.33 2.48
CA GLY A 677 22.93 -10.46 1.05
C GLY A 677 21.91 -9.65 0.26
N ASP A 678 21.38 -10.23 -0.82
CA ASP A 678 20.37 -9.55 -1.64
C ASP A 678 19.00 -9.60 -0.94
N VAL A 679 18.21 -8.53 -1.09
CA VAL A 679 16.85 -8.38 -0.55
C VAL A 679 15.95 -8.23 -1.77
N ILE A 680 15.10 -9.21 -2.05
CA ILE A 680 14.35 -9.31 -3.31
C ILE A 680 12.87 -9.59 -3.03
N GLY A 681 12.04 -9.63 -4.07
CA GLY A 681 10.62 -9.98 -3.93
C GLY A 681 9.77 -8.98 -3.14
N GLY A 682 10.24 -7.74 -2.93
CA GLY A 682 9.56 -6.79 -2.06
C GLY A 682 9.74 -7.09 -0.57
N ALA A 683 10.78 -7.84 -0.18
CA ALA A 683 11.05 -8.19 1.21
C ALA A 683 11.33 -6.95 2.09
N ASP A 684 10.30 -6.49 2.79
CA ASP A 684 10.36 -5.29 3.62
C ASP A 684 11.14 -5.50 4.92
N ILE A 685 11.69 -4.41 5.46
CA ILE A 685 12.42 -4.42 6.73
C ILE A 685 11.79 -3.40 7.66
N THR A 686 11.06 -3.91 8.66
CA THR A 686 10.39 -3.10 9.68
C THR A 686 11.08 -3.22 11.03
N MET A 687 11.40 -2.08 11.65
CA MET A 687 11.90 -2.01 13.03
C MET A 687 11.18 -0.90 13.79
N THR A 688 10.32 -1.26 14.73
CA THR A 688 9.48 -0.29 15.46
C THR A 688 10.13 0.24 16.73
N GLY A 689 11.13 -0.47 17.26
CA GLY A 689 11.82 -0.08 18.49
C GLY A 689 12.56 1.24 18.37
N THR A 690 12.88 1.86 19.52
CA THR A 690 13.58 3.17 19.59
C THR A 690 15.05 3.09 19.14
N GLY A 691 15.62 1.89 19.07
CA GLY A 691 17.03 1.69 18.71
C GLY A 691 18.02 2.42 19.64
N PRO A 692 19.33 2.33 19.36
CA PRO A 692 20.33 3.09 20.09
C PRO A 692 20.34 4.55 19.62
N ALA A 693 20.52 5.51 20.53
CA ALA A 693 20.65 6.94 20.19
C ALA A 693 21.80 7.26 19.21
N ARG A 694 22.78 6.36 19.08
CA ARG A 694 23.89 6.47 18.09
C ARG A 694 23.54 5.92 16.71
N GLY A 695 22.33 5.38 16.54
CA GLY A 695 21.81 4.74 15.34
C GLY A 695 22.35 3.34 15.06
N VAL A 696 21.62 2.58 14.24
CA VAL A 696 21.96 1.22 13.78
C VAL A 696 22.85 1.24 12.54
N THR A 697 23.45 0.09 12.24
CA THR A 697 24.22 -0.11 11.00
C THR A 697 23.55 -1.16 10.13
N ILE A 698 23.26 -0.80 8.88
CA ILE A 698 22.65 -1.68 7.88
C ILE A 698 23.64 -1.86 6.74
N THR A 699 23.89 -3.11 6.36
CA THR A 699 24.62 -3.48 5.16
C THR A 699 23.81 -4.52 4.40
N ALA A 700 23.50 -4.26 3.13
CA ALA A 700 22.81 -5.18 2.25
C ALA A 700 23.58 -5.34 0.92
N GLY A 701 23.20 -6.34 0.15
CA GLY A 701 23.56 -6.54 -1.24
C GLY A 701 22.74 -5.63 -2.15
N ARG A 702 22.08 -6.20 -3.15
CA ARG A 702 21.07 -5.52 -3.98
C ARG A 702 19.74 -5.51 -3.27
N ILE A 703 19.01 -4.40 -3.36
CA ILE A 703 17.65 -4.29 -2.84
C ILE A 703 16.70 -4.14 -4.03
N GLY A 704 15.68 -5.00 -4.07
CA GLY A 704 14.69 -5.12 -5.14
C GLY A 704 13.73 -3.92 -5.23
N PRO A 705 12.91 -3.88 -6.29
CA PRO A 705 11.91 -2.84 -6.45
C PRO A 705 10.81 -2.96 -5.39
N GLY A 706 10.19 -1.85 -5.04
CA GLY A 706 9.10 -1.80 -4.05
C GLY A 706 9.51 -2.00 -2.58
N THR A 707 10.71 -2.52 -2.29
CA THR A 707 11.13 -2.81 -0.92
C THR A 707 11.14 -1.57 -0.02
N GLU A 708 10.41 -1.64 1.09
CA GLU A 708 10.35 -0.65 2.15
C GLU A 708 11.28 -1.02 3.32
N ILE A 709 12.00 -0.03 3.84
CA ILE A 709 12.77 -0.12 5.07
C ILE A 709 12.24 0.93 6.03
N ILE A 710 11.34 0.51 6.91
CA ILE A 710 10.62 1.36 7.86
C ILE A 710 11.24 1.21 9.25
N LEU A 711 11.94 2.25 9.70
CA LEU A 711 12.67 2.30 10.96
C LEU A 711 12.11 3.41 11.86
N SER A 712 10.79 3.40 12.08
CA SER A 712 9.99 4.53 12.61
C SER A 712 10.64 5.30 13.75
N ASN A 713 11.21 4.58 14.73
CA ASN A 713 11.90 5.18 15.88
C ASN A 713 13.38 4.85 15.97
N THR A 714 13.92 4.07 15.02
CA THR A 714 15.31 3.60 15.04
C THR A 714 16.18 4.43 14.09
N PRO A 715 17.10 5.28 14.58
CA PRO A 715 17.93 6.07 13.70
C PRO A 715 19.00 5.24 12.97
N VAL A 716 19.46 5.72 11.82
CA VAL A 716 20.46 5.01 11.00
C VAL A 716 21.81 5.72 11.06
N LYS A 717 22.81 5.07 11.65
CA LYS A 717 24.19 5.58 11.68
C LYS A 717 24.86 5.44 10.32
N SER A 718 24.73 4.26 9.72
CA SER A 718 25.40 3.88 8.48
C SER A 718 24.55 2.88 7.72
N PHE A 719 24.19 3.24 6.49
CA PHE A 719 23.55 2.37 5.52
C PHE A 719 24.50 2.14 4.36
N LYS A 720 24.71 0.88 3.98
CA LYS A 720 25.50 0.50 2.82
C LYS A 720 24.79 -0.56 2.00
N ALA A 721 24.64 -0.35 0.70
CA ALA A 721 24.14 -1.37 -0.23
C ALA A 721 24.90 -1.35 -1.57
N ILE A 722 24.72 -2.39 -2.38
CA ILE A 722 25.24 -2.45 -3.75
C ILE A 722 24.42 -1.54 -4.66
N SER A 723 23.09 -1.68 -4.61
CA SER A 723 22.09 -0.89 -5.35
C SER A 723 20.74 -1.01 -4.64
N TRP A 724 19.82 -0.10 -4.96
CA TRP A 724 18.42 -0.19 -4.55
C TRP A 724 17.55 0.21 -5.73
N ALA A 725 16.72 -0.71 -6.22
CA ALA A 725 15.82 -0.46 -7.34
C ALA A 725 14.71 0.54 -6.98
N PRO A 726 14.02 1.14 -7.97
CA PRO A 726 12.95 2.10 -7.74
C PRO A 726 11.72 1.53 -7.03
N GLY A 727 10.89 2.42 -6.45
CA GLY A 727 9.57 2.09 -5.91
C GLY A 727 9.49 1.82 -4.41
N GLY A 728 10.63 1.74 -3.71
CA GLY A 728 10.68 1.51 -2.26
C GLY A 728 10.90 2.79 -1.43
N ALA A 729 10.97 2.63 -0.11
CA ALA A 729 11.18 3.74 0.84
C ALA A 729 12.19 3.42 1.94
N LEU A 730 12.91 4.44 2.41
CA LEU A 730 13.70 4.42 3.64
C LEU A 730 13.14 5.47 4.60
N VAL A 731 12.48 5.02 5.67
CA VAL A 731 11.90 5.89 6.70
C VAL A 731 12.71 5.73 7.99
N THR A 732 13.26 6.82 8.53
CA THR A 732 14.09 6.78 9.76
C THR A 732 14.12 8.14 10.44
N PRO A 733 14.26 8.25 11.78
CA PRO A 733 14.46 9.52 12.45
C PRO A 733 15.59 10.35 11.85
N TRP A 734 16.74 9.75 11.58
CA TRP A 734 17.82 10.44 10.87
C TRP A 734 18.77 9.45 10.22
N LEU A 735 19.44 9.90 9.16
CA LEU A 735 20.35 9.12 8.33
C LEU A 735 21.75 9.72 8.37
N GLY A 736 22.62 9.13 9.19
CA GLY A 736 23.99 9.60 9.41
C GLY A 736 24.88 9.46 8.16
N SER A 737 24.87 8.28 7.54
CA SER A 737 25.52 8.07 6.25
C SER A 737 24.82 7.01 5.41
N LEU A 738 24.70 7.28 4.11
CA LEU A 738 24.20 6.37 3.08
C LEU A 738 25.29 6.19 2.02
N LYS A 739 25.60 4.94 1.67
CA LYS A 739 26.57 4.60 0.64
C LYS A 739 26.05 3.50 -0.28
N ILE A 740 25.88 3.83 -1.56
CA ILE A 740 25.62 2.85 -2.60
C ILE A 740 26.88 2.67 -3.43
N THR A 741 27.35 1.44 -3.59
CA THR A 741 28.67 1.18 -4.16
C THR A 741 28.67 0.76 -5.62
N GLY A 742 27.58 0.16 -6.10
CA GLY A 742 27.58 -0.62 -7.32
C GLY A 742 28.36 -1.93 -7.17
N SER A 743 28.30 -2.75 -8.21
CA SER A 743 29.18 -3.90 -8.42
C SER A 743 30.49 -3.49 -9.09
N ASN A 744 31.49 -4.37 -9.13
CA ASN A 744 32.78 -4.07 -9.75
C ASN A 744 32.61 -3.62 -11.21
N GLY A 745 32.72 -2.32 -11.48
CA GLY A 745 32.67 -1.73 -12.82
C GLY A 745 31.32 -1.13 -13.23
N SER A 746 30.23 -1.36 -12.50
CA SER A 746 28.92 -0.74 -12.76
C SER A 746 28.51 0.20 -11.61
N GLY A 747 27.93 1.36 -11.94
CA GLY A 747 27.34 2.25 -10.96
C GLY A 747 26.20 1.53 -10.22
N GLY A 748 26.08 1.76 -8.92
CA GLY A 748 24.92 1.30 -8.14
C GLY A 748 23.97 2.46 -7.97
N ASP A 749 22.75 2.28 -8.47
CA ASP A 749 21.68 3.28 -8.41
C ASP A 749 20.93 3.21 -7.07
N PHE A 750 20.28 4.32 -6.74
CA PHE A 750 19.44 4.46 -5.55
C PHE A 750 18.07 5.00 -5.94
N GLY A 751 17.10 4.09 -6.04
CA GLY A 751 15.74 4.40 -6.47
C GLY A 751 14.70 4.55 -5.37
N ALA A 752 15.07 4.34 -4.11
CA ALA A 752 14.14 4.46 -2.98
C ALA A 752 13.91 5.93 -2.57
N ASN A 753 12.69 6.22 -2.13
CA ASN A 753 12.37 7.46 -1.44
C ASN A 753 13.04 7.50 -0.06
N VAL A 754 13.44 8.66 0.43
CA VAL A 754 14.04 8.84 1.75
C VAL A 754 13.21 9.82 2.54
N THR A 755 12.70 9.39 3.69
CA THR A 755 11.97 10.24 4.63
C THR A 755 12.67 10.25 5.97
N THR A 756 13.00 11.45 6.48
CA THR A 756 13.54 11.59 7.83
C THR A 756 12.69 12.48 8.73
N THR A 757 12.35 11.99 9.92
CA THR A 757 11.42 12.65 10.86
C THR A 757 12.09 13.44 11.99
N GLY A 758 13.41 13.30 12.15
CA GLY A 758 14.21 13.93 13.20
C GLY A 758 15.58 14.38 12.68
N SER A 759 16.49 14.75 13.59
CA SER A 759 17.84 15.18 13.20
C SER A 759 18.92 14.76 14.20
N ASN A 760 20.15 14.66 13.71
CA ASN A 760 21.35 14.47 14.52
C ASN A 760 22.36 15.59 14.24
N LYS A 761 22.66 16.40 15.26
CA LYS A 761 23.51 17.59 15.13
C LYS A 761 23.03 18.55 14.04
N GLY A 762 21.71 18.71 13.92
CA GLY A 762 21.05 19.60 12.95
C GLY A 762 20.88 19.03 11.54
N TRP A 763 21.18 17.74 11.32
CA TRP A 763 21.06 17.09 10.02
C TRP A 763 20.10 15.91 10.11
N GLY A 764 19.02 15.93 9.32
CA GLY A 764 18.20 14.75 9.06
C GLY A 764 18.97 13.77 8.16
N VAL A 765 19.72 14.30 7.19
CA VAL A 765 20.65 13.55 6.33
C VAL A 765 22.07 14.07 6.48
N GLY A 766 22.98 13.21 6.96
CA GLY A 766 24.39 13.53 7.17
C GLY A 766 25.25 13.45 5.90
N LYS A 767 25.36 12.29 5.27
CA LYS A 767 26.11 12.13 4.01
C LYS A 767 25.56 11.00 3.16
N ALA A 768 25.15 11.30 1.94
CA ALA A 768 24.80 10.31 0.93
C ALA A 768 25.84 10.30 -0.21
N SER A 769 26.33 9.11 -0.55
CA SER A 769 27.27 8.90 -1.65
C SER A 769 26.82 7.72 -2.50
N ILE A 770 26.31 8.03 -3.69
CA ILE A 770 25.69 7.08 -4.62
C ILE A 770 26.62 6.90 -5.82
N ALA A 771 26.86 5.65 -6.21
CA ALA A 771 27.82 5.31 -7.26
C ALA A 771 27.26 5.48 -8.67
N GLY A 772 25.94 5.39 -8.83
CA GLY A 772 25.20 5.71 -10.05
C GLY A 772 24.22 6.86 -9.81
N ASP A 773 22.97 6.64 -10.22
CA ASP A 773 21.89 7.62 -10.25
C ASP A 773 21.06 7.64 -8.96
N ILE A 774 20.42 8.78 -8.70
CA ILE A 774 19.37 8.93 -7.67
C ILE A 774 18.04 9.17 -8.39
N SER A 775 17.05 8.32 -8.13
CA SER A 775 15.71 8.43 -8.71
C SER A 775 14.55 8.51 -7.73
N GLY A 776 14.75 8.17 -6.46
CA GLY A 776 13.75 8.40 -5.41
C GLY A 776 13.83 9.82 -4.81
N ALA A 777 12.69 10.32 -4.32
CA ALA A 777 12.54 11.62 -3.67
C ALA A 777 13.07 11.62 -2.23
N TRP A 778 13.51 12.77 -1.74
CA TRP A 778 14.15 12.93 -0.42
C TRP A 778 13.42 14.01 0.38
N ASN A 779 12.66 13.59 1.39
CA ASN A 779 11.83 14.43 2.25
C ASN A 779 12.41 14.47 3.67
N VAL A 780 13.07 15.58 4.01
CA VAL A 780 13.69 15.78 5.33
C VAL A 780 12.83 16.72 6.17
N ALA A 781 12.01 16.16 7.06
CA ALA A 781 11.05 16.92 7.86
C ALA A 781 11.74 17.82 8.92
N VAL A 782 12.82 17.32 9.53
CA VAL A 782 13.53 18.04 10.61
C VAL A 782 15.04 18.09 10.33
N GLY A 783 15.61 19.29 10.46
CA GLY A 783 17.02 19.54 10.18
C GLY A 783 17.33 19.64 8.69
N GLY A 784 18.62 19.70 8.37
CA GLY A 784 19.09 19.88 7.00
C GLY A 784 19.66 18.63 6.32
N ILE A 785 20.17 18.84 5.12
CA ILE A 785 20.99 17.90 4.35
C ILE A 785 22.44 18.39 4.29
N LYS A 786 23.39 17.60 4.79
CA LYS A 786 24.81 18.01 4.83
C LYS A 786 25.59 17.73 3.55
N ASP A 787 25.37 16.60 2.89
CA ASP A 787 25.96 16.28 1.58
C ASP A 787 25.16 15.17 0.91
N ILE A 788 24.63 15.44 -0.28
CA ILE A 788 24.13 14.42 -1.22
C ILE A 788 25.03 14.45 -2.45
N ARG A 789 25.45 13.26 -2.89
CA ARG A 789 26.28 13.09 -4.09
C ARG A 789 25.85 11.87 -4.87
N ALA A 790 25.31 12.08 -6.07
CA ALA A 790 25.26 11.11 -7.14
C ALA A 790 26.54 11.22 -7.99
N LYS A 791 27.12 10.10 -8.40
CA LYS A 791 28.16 10.09 -9.43
C LYS A 791 27.57 10.11 -10.84
N GLY A 792 26.39 9.51 -11.01
CA GLY A 792 25.56 9.68 -12.20
C GLY A 792 24.62 10.88 -12.03
N ASN A 793 23.37 10.70 -12.44
CA ASN A 793 22.32 11.73 -12.46
C ASN A 793 21.55 11.84 -11.15
N ILE A 794 20.91 12.98 -10.94
CA ILE A 794 19.74 13.13 -10.06
C ILE A 794 18.56 13.34 -11.00
N THR A 795 17.68 12.35 -11.12
CA THR A 795 16.61 12.34 -12.13
C THR A 795 15.45 13.26 -11.74
N ALA A 796 14.50 13.49 -12.68
CA ALA A 796 13.34 14.35 -12.44
C ALA A 796 12.42 13.86 -11.30
N LYS A 797 12.39 12.55 -11.03
CA LYS A 797 11.62 11.97 -9.91
C LYS A 797 12.28 12.21 -8.55
N ALA A 798 13.57 12.52 -8.52
CA ALA A 798 14.36 12.69 -7.30
C ALA A 798 14.30 14.13 -6.76
N ASN A 799 13.11 14.57 -6.35
CA ASN A 799 12.93 15.85 -5.67
C ASN A 799 13.61 15.81 -4.29
N ILE A 800 14.44 16.81 -3.98
CA ILE A 800 15.19 16.89 -2.72
C ILE A 800 14.69 18.10 -1.93
N ALA A 801 14.01 17.84 -0.83
CA ALA A 801 13.40 18.85 0.01
C ALA A 801 13.77 18.69 1.49
N THR A 802 14.06 19.82 2.14
CA THR A 802 14.08 19.92 3.60
C THR A 802 12.96 20.84 4.04
N ALA A 803 12.11 20.42 4.97
CA ALA A 803 11.03 21.27 5.48
C ALA A 803 11.55 22.33 6.45
N ASN A 804 12.56 22.02 7.27
CA ASN A 804 13.11 22.91 8.31
C ASN A 804 14.63 22.79 8.42
N GLY A 805 15.37 23.27 7.41
CA GLY A 805 16.83 23.29 7.49
C GLY A 805 17.55 23.58 6.17
N PRO A 806 18.89 23.67 6.21
CA PRO A 806 19.66 23.99 5.02
C PRO A 806 20.06 22.76 4.20
N VAL A 807 20.33 22.99 2.92
CA VAL A 807 21.07 22.05 2.08
C VAL A 807 22.50 22.55 1.91
N LYS A 808 23.44 21.94 2.63
CA LYS A 808 24.84 22.36 2.55
C LYS A 808 25.48 22.00 1.22
N SER A 809 25.10 20.87 0.62
CA SER A 809 25.70 20.38 -0.61
C SER A 809 24.80 19.35 -1.29
N ALA A 810 24.42 19.61 -2.54
CA ALA A 810 23.74 18.67 -3.44
C ALA A 810 24.50 18.61 -4.76
N ARG A 811 24.89 17.41 -5.19
CA ARG A 811 25.81 17.21 -6.32
C ARG A 811 25.39 16.03 -7.19
N SER A 812 25.31 16.28 -8.48
CA SER A 812 25.26 15.26 -9.53
C SER A 812 26.58 15.25 -10.32
N GLY A 813 27.03 14.06 -10.73
CA GLY A 813 28.15 13.91 -11.66
C GLY A 813 27.72 13.99 -13.12
N GLY A 814 26.45 13.68 -13.40
CA GLY A 814 25.75 13.94 -14.65
C GLY A 814 24.74 15.08 -14.48
N ASP A 815 23.54 14.88 -14.99
CA ASP A 815 22.44 15.86 -14.97
C ASP A 815 21.78 15.93 -13.59
N PHE A 816 21.18 17.09 -13.29
CA PHE A 816 20.37 17.29 -12.09
C PHE A 816 19.01 17.85 -12.52
N LEU A 817 18.02 16.98 -12.56
CA LEU A 817 16.69 17.22 -13.11
C LEU A 817 15.58 17.18 -12.04
N GLY A 818 15.87 16.72 -10.83
CA GLY A 818 14.94 16.79 -9.69
C GLY A 818 14.99 18.15 -9.00
N SER A 819 13.87 18.60 -8.41
CA SER A 819 13.81 19.89 -7.72
C SER A 819 14.68 19.90 -6.46
N LEU A 820 15.12 21.09 -6.05
CA LEU A 820 15.92 21.27 -4.84
C LEU A 820 15.35 22.39 -3.97
N SER A 821 14.72 22.02 -2.85
CA SER A 821 14.18 22.97 -1.89
C SER A 821 14.88 22.89 -0.53
N ALA A 822 15.24 24.06 -0.01
CA ALA A 822 15.66 24.27 1.37
C ALA A 822 14.63 25.15 2.08
N GLY A 823 13.60 24.52 2.64
CA GLY A 823 12.46 25.17 3.30
C GLY A 823 12.63 25.42 4.81
N GLY A 824 11.65 26.16 5.34
CA GLY A 824 11.43 26.47 6.75
C GLY A 824 12.24 27.66 7.29
N ASP A 825 11.54 28.63 7.92
CA ASP A 825 12.06 29.80 8.65
C ASP A 825 13.37 30.43 8.11
N ALA A 826 14.13 31.14 8.94
CA ALA A 826 15.40 31.78 8.56
C ALA A 826 16.54 30.78 8.23
N ALA A 827 16.30 29.46 8.28
CA ALA A 827 17.32 28.41 8.21
C ALA A 827 17.46 27.70 6.84
N GLY A 828 16.49 27.88 5.94
CA GLY A 828 16.44 27.22 4.64
C GLY A 828 17.34 27.82 3.55
N TRP A 829 18.65 27.54 3.58
CA TRP A 829 19.62 28.04 2.58
C TRP A 829 20.41 26.91 1.91
N ILE A 830 20.93 27.17 0.71
CA ILE A 830 21.73 26.26 -0.11
C ILE A 830 23.18 26.75 -0.23
N ALA A 831 24.16 25.97 0.26
CA ALA A 831 25.57 26.37 0.16
C ALA A 831 26.23 26.06 -1.19
N SER A 832 25.88 24.92 -1.79
CA SER A 832 26.55 24.38 -2.97
C SER A 832 25.63 23.45 -3.74
N LEU A 833 25.11 23.93 -4.85
CA LEU A 833 24.45 23.14 -5.89
C LEU A 833 25.46 22.84 -7.02
N ARG A 834 25.56 21.58 -7.46
CA ARG A 834 26.44 21.21 -8.59
C ARG A 834 25.79 20.16 -9.50
N ALA A 835 25.90 20.38 -10.81
CA ALA A 835 25.61 19.38 -11.82
C ALA A 835 26.82 19.26 -12.77
N GLY A 836 27.22 18.02 -13.08
CA GLY A 836 28.29 17.73 -14.03
C GLY A 836 27.81 17.81 -15.49
N GLY A 837 26.51 17.66 -15.71
CA GLY A 837 25.80 17.95 -16.95
C GLY A 837 24.83 19.12 -16.76
N ASN A 838 23.62 18.99 -17.29
CA ASN A 838 22.56 19.99 -17.30
C ASN A 838 21.84 20.11 -15.95
N PHE A 839 21.19 21.25 -15.73
CA PHE A 839 20.28 21.48 -14.62
C PHE A 839 18.92 21.92 -15.16
N GLY A 840 17.84 21.25 -14.77
CA GLY A 840 16.52 21.44 -15.42
C GLY A 840 15.33 21.55 -14.48
N ALA A 841 15.55 21.83 -13.19
CA ALA A 841 14.51 21.75 -12.16
C ALA A 841 14.36 23.06 -11.38
N ASP A 842 13.37 23.09 -10.49
CA ASP A 842 13.16 24.21 -9.58
C ASP A 842 14.17 24.24 -8.44
N VAL A 843 14.49 25.45 -7.98
CA VAL A 843 15.32 25.68 -6.79
C VAL A 843 14.59 26.63 -5.87
N HIS A 844 14.39 26.25 -4.62
CA HIS A 844 13.72 27.09 -3.64
C HIS A 844 14.53 27.22 -2.34
N THR A 845 14.64 28.43 -1.80
CA THR A 845 15.24 28.69 -0.49
C THR A 845 14.41 29.68 0.31
N ALA A 846 14.01 29.32 1.52
CA ALA A 846 13.17 30.15 2.40
C ALA A 846 13.97 31.06 3.35
N GLY A 847 15.23 30.72 3.63
CA GLY A 847 16.07 31.36 4.65
C GLY A 847 17.46 31.75 4.14
N GLN A 848 18.32 32.23 5.03
CA GLN A 848 19.67 32.69 4.65
C GLN A 848 20.76 32.35 5.66
N SER A 849 21.98 32.16 5.16
CA SER A 849 23.19 32.09 5.99
C SER A 849 24.28 33.02 5.49
N ARG A 850 24.76 33.88 6.40
CA ARG A 850 25.77 34.91 6.09
C ARG A 850 25.35 35.78 4.91
N GLY A 851 24.06 36.12 4.83
CA GLY A 851 23.49 36.96 3.78
C GLY A 851 23.12 36.24 2.48
N TYR A 852 23.14 34.91 2.44
CA TYR A 852 22.86 34.15 1.21
C TYR A 852 21.78 33.09 1.42
N GLY A 853 20.73 33.12 0.59
CA GLY A 853 19.83 31.98 0.39
C GLY A 853 20.47 30.94 -0.54
N LEU A 854 21.10 31.38 -1.64
CA LEU A 854 21.90 30.52 -2.52
C LEU A 854 23.36 31.00 -2.62
N LYS A 855 24.28 30.26 -2.00
CA LYS A 855 25.70 30.67 -1.96
C LYS A 855 26.50 30.26 -3.21
N ALA A 856 26.19 29.14 -3.85
CA ALA A 856 26.88 28.75 -5.07
C ALA A 856 26.07 27.72 -5.86
N ALA A 857 25.86 27.99 -7.15
CA ALA A 857 25.48 26.98 -8.12
C ALA A 857 26.56 26.86 -9.20
N LYS A 858 27.04 25.64 -9.47
CA LYS A 858 28.01 25.35 -10.53
C LYS A 858 27.49 24.24 -11.43
N ILE A 859 26.99 24.63 -12.58
CA ILE A 859 26.43 23.76 -13.63
C ILE A 859 27.49 23.67 -14.75
N ALA A 860 27.91 22.45 -15.07
CA ALA A 860 28.89 22.22 -16.13
C ALA A 860 28.25 22.14 -17.52
N GLY A 861 26.99 21.74 -17.62
CA GLY A 861 26.15 21.89 -18.81
C GLY A 861 25.29 23.14 -18.76
N ASP A 862 24.13 23.09 -19.40
CA ASP A 862 23.17 24.18 -19.53
C ASP A 862 22.16 24.18 -18.38
N ILE A 863 21.63 25.37 -18.07
CA ILE A 863 20.38 25.49 -17.31
C ILE A 863 19.24 25.44 -18.32
N ILE A 864 18.52 24.33 -18.37
CA ILE A 864 17.53 24.03 -19.42
C ILE A 864 16.10 24.44 -19.03
N GLY A 865 15.86 24.79 -17.76
CA GLY A 865 14.56 25.24 -17.28
C GLY A 865 14.52 25.42 -15.76
N GLY A 866 13.30 25.61 -15.24
CA GLY A 866 12.99 25.67 -13.81
C GLY A 866 12.94 27.09 -13.24
N SER A 867 12.14 27.24 -12.19
CA SER A 867 11.99 28.46 -11.40
C SER A 867 12.94 28.44 -10.21
N TRP A 868 13.86 29.41 -10.15
CA TRP A 868 14.79 29.54 -9.03
C TRP A 868 14.33 30.69 -8.13
N GLN A 869 13.75 30.36 -7.00
CA GLN A 869 13.20 31.30 -6.03
C GLN A 869 14.04 31.35 -4.75
N VAL A 870 14.52 32.54 -4.42
CA VAL A 870 15.31 32.82 -3.22
C VAL A 870 14.58 33.88 -2.39
N ASP A 871 13.81 33.43 -1.40
CA ASP A 871 12.88 34.29 -0.63
C ASP A 871 13.58 35.20 0.39
N ALA A 872 14.79 34.81 0.82
CA ALA A 872 15.56 35.57 1.79
C ALA A 872 17.07 35.52 1.50
N GLY A 873 17.71 36.67 1.68
CA GLY A 873 19.13 36.84 1.41
C GLY A 873 19.46 36.85 -0.09
N GLY A 874 20.75 36.88 -0.42
CA GLY A 874 21.19 37.01 -1.81
C GLY A 874 21.70 35.73 -2.46
N VAL A 875 21.94 35.83 -3.76
CA VAL A 875 22.67 34.84 -4.56
C VAL A 875 24.13 35.27 -4.68
N ASN A 876 25.06 34.47 -4.18
CA ASN A 876 26.49 34.85 -4.26
C ASN A 876 27.11 34.57 -5.65
N LYS A 877 26.89 33.39 -6.21
CA LYS A 877 27.46 33.03 -7.51
C LYS A 877 26.72 31.90 -8.21
N ILE A 878 26.35 32.12 -9.48
CA ILE A 878 25.92 31.07 -10.40
C ILE A 878 26.92 30.99 -11.55
N THR A 879 27.23 29.77 -11.98
CA THR A 879 28.05 29.50 -13.17
C THR A 879 27.44 28.35 -13.95
N ALA A 880 27.18 28.56 -15.24
CA ALA A 880 26.64 27.56 -16.16
C ALA A 880 27.42 27.56 -17.49
N ALA A 881 27.18 26.57 -18.36
CA ALA A 881 27.58 26.68 -19.76
C ALA A 881 26.72 27.75 -20.44
N SER A 882 25.42 27.51 -20.52
CA SER A 882 24.41 28.43 -21.05
C SER A 882 23.13 28.39 -20.19
N SER A 883 22.14 29.22 -20.52
CA SER A 883 20.76 29.06 -20.04
C SER A 883 19.73 29.14 -21.18
N GLN A 884 18.56 28.54 -20.98
CA GLN A 884 17.43 28.53 -21.91
C GLN A 884 16.32 29.49 -21.48
N ALA A 885 15.39 29.80 -22.41
CA ALA A 885 14.35 30.80 -22.19
C ALA A 885 13.37 30.46 -21.06
N GLY A 886 13.12 29.16 -20.82
CA GLY A 886 12.25 28.69 -19.73
C GLY A 886 12.89 28.72 -18.34
N TRP A 887 14.10 29.27 -18.18
CA TRP A 887 14.73 29.44 -16.87
C TRP A 887 14.45 30.82 -16.28
N SER A 888 14.07 30.85 -15.00
CA SER A 888 13.92 32.10 -14.24
C SER A 888 14.68 32.06 -12.92
N LEU A 889 15.17 33.22 -12.49
CA LEU A 889 15.79 33.43 -11.18
C LEU A 889 15.18 34.66 -10.53
N ASN A 890 14.42 34.47 -9.46
CA ASN A 890 13.85 35.54 -8.64
C ASN A 890 14.46 35.50 -7.24
N THR A 891 15.11 36.59 -6.84
CA THR A 891 15.65 36.72 -5.47
C THR A 891 15.09 37.95 -4.78
N ASN A 892 14.54 37.73 -3.60
CA ASN A 892 14.25 38.78 -2.64
C ASN A 892 15.53 39.15 -1.88
N GLY A 893 16.40 39.87 -2.58
CA GLY A 893 17.73 40.25 -2.12
C GLY A 893 18.60 40.65 -3.31
N PHE A 894 19.91 40.43 -3.16
CA PHE A 894 20.89 40.79 -4.18
C PHE A 894 21.40 39.58 -4.96
N ILE A 895 21.90 39.81 -6.19
CA ILE A 895 22.65 38.81 -6.95
C ILE A 895 24.06 39.32 -7.16
N ARG A 896 25.08 38.66 -6.58
CA ARG A 896 26.46 39.12 -6.68
C ARG A 896 27.12 38.79 -8.02
N SER A 897 26.89 37.61 -8.59
CA SER A 897 27.59 37.17 -9.80
C SER A 897 26.85 36.08 -10.58
N LEU A 898 26.59 36.34 -11.86
CA LEU A 898 26.15 35.37 -12.85
C LEU A 898 27.22 35.23 -13.93
N TYR A 899 27.56 33.99 -14.28
CA TYR A 899 28.58 33.71 -15.29
C TYR A 899 28.16 32.58 -16.23
N PHE A 900 27.99 32.92 -17.50
CA PHE A 900 27.67 32.00 -18.58
C PHE A 900 28.86 31.89 -19.53
N ARG A 901 29.29 30.66 -19.82
CA ARG A 901 30.43 30.39 -20.72
C ARG A 901 30.08 30.51 -22.19
N ASN A 902 28.80 30.36 -22.52
CA ASN A 902 28.19 30.52 -23.81
C ASN A 902 27.04 31.54 -23.66
N ASP A 903 25.82 31.16 -24.02
CA ASP A 903 24.68 32.06 -24.18
C ASP A 903 23.86 32.21 -22.89
N PHE A 904 23.15 33.33 -22.76
CA PHE A 904 22.23 33.63 -21.68
C PHE A 904 20.84 33.94 -22.26
N ARG A 905 19.86 33.14 -21.85
CA ARG A 905 18.42 33.33 -22.06
C ARG A 905 17.67 33.22 -20.74
N GLY A 906 16.42 33.65 -20.71
CA GLY A 906 15.55 33.56 -19.52
C GLY A 906 15.51 34.84 -18.69
N GLN A 907 14.93 34.74 -17.49
CA GLN A 907 14.61 35.90 -16.64
C GLN A 907 15.46 35.92 -15.37
N VAL A 908 15.93 37.10 -14.97
CA VAL A 908 16.65 37.34 -13.71
C VAL A 908 16.08 38.57 -13.03
N VAL A 909 15.62 38.43 -11.79
CA VAL A 909 15.07 39.49 -10.96
C VAL A 909 15.80 39.52 -9.61
N ALA A 910 16.30 40.69 -9.22
CA ALA A 910 16.86 40.95 -7.89
C ALA A 910 16.16 42.16 -7.26
N THR A 911 15.50 42.00 -6.12
CA THR A 911 14.77 43.11 -5.47
C THR A 911 15.70 44.21 -4.93
N GLU A 912 16.97 43.89 -4.65
CA GLU A 912 17.98 44.87 -4.21
C GLU A 912 18.89 45.32 -5.36
N TRP A 913 20.08 44.70 -5.49
CA TRP A 913 21.07 45.02 -6.52
C TRP A 913 21.59 43.77 -7.21
N LEU A 914 22.03 43.98 -8.44
CA LEU A 914 22.70 43.01 -9.27
C LEU A 914 24.16 43.43 -9.49
N GLY A 915 25.08 42.57 -9.10
CA GLY A 915 26.52 42.76 -9.23
C GLY A 915 26.97 42.59 -10.67
N ARG A 916 27.64 41.48 -10.95
CA ARG A 916 28.18 41.20 -12.29
C ARG A 916 27.38 40.13 -13.02
N ILE A 917 26.96 40.42 -14.24
CA ILE A 917 26.58 39.41 -15.23
C ILE A 917 27.68 39.36 -16.28
N LYS A 918 28.21 38.17 -16.53
CA LYS A 918 29.21 37.95 -17.58
C LYS A 918 28.78 36.78 -18.47
N VAL A 919 28.49 37.11 -19.72
CA VAL A 919 28.07 36.19 -20.78
C VAL A 919 29.17 36.17 -21.84
N ARG A 920 29.77 35.00 -22.08
CA ARG A 920 30.84 34.87 -23.09
C ARG A 920 30.31 34.70 -24.51
N GLY A 921 29.09 34.19 -24.67
CA GLY A 921 28.36 34.14 -25.93
C GLY A 921 27.36 35.29 -26.06
N ASN A 922 26.16 34.97 -26.54
CA ASN A 922 25.06 35.89 -26.81
C ASN A 922 24.10 36.02 -25.61
N MET A 923 23.40 37.14 -25.53
CA MET A 923 22.24 37.35 -24.66
C MET A 923 21.02 37.52 -25.56
N GLU A 924 20.06 36.61 -25.51
CA GLU A 924 18.96 36.54 -26.48
C GLU A 924 17.62 36.33 -25.77
N GLY A 925 16.63 37.20 -26.03
CA GLY A 925 15.31 37.08 -25.42
C GLY A 925 15.34 37.15 -23.89
N ALA A 926 16.41 37.72 -23.31
CA ALA A 926 16.66 37.64 -21.89
C ALA A 926 16.11 38.89 -21.18
N SER A 927 15.56 38.71 -19.99
CA SER A 927 15.03 39.80 -19.16
C SER A 927 15.84 39.89 -17.86
N VAL A 928 16.38 41.07 -17.57
CA VAL A 928 17.17 41.34 -16.37
C VAL A 928 16.60 42.54 -15.64
N SER A 929 16.21 42.35 -14.39
CA SER A 929 15.65 43.39 -13.54
C SER A 929 16.34 43.49 -12.19
N ALA A 930 16.51 44.72 -11.71
CA ALA A 930 17.09 45.00 -10.39
C ALA A 930 16.41 46.20 -9.71
N GLY A 931 16.36 46.19 -8.37
CA GLY A 931 15.82 47.27 -7.55
C GLY A 931 16.68 48.55 -7.52
N GLN A 932 16.55 49.32 -6.44
CA GLN A 932 17.20 50.64 -6.30
C GLN A 932 18.72 50.55 -6.05
N GLY A 933 19.20 49.38 -5.64
CA GLY A 933 20.54 49.21 -5.10
C GLY A 933 20.76 49.89 -3.75
N LEU A 934 22.03 50.14 -3.40
CA LEU A 934 22.42 50.79 -2.15
C LEU A 934 23.18 52.09 -2.46
N ASP A 935 23.29 53.02 -1.51
CA ASP A 935 24.02 54.29 -1.72
C ASP A 935 25.46 54.11 -2.25
N SER A 936 26.10 52.99 -1.89
CA SER A 936 27.46 52.63 -2.32
C SER A 936 27.52 51.64 -3.50
N GLN A 937 26.37 51.15 -3.98
CA GLN A 937 26.30 50.05 -4.92
C GLN A 937 25.20 50.26 -5.96
N ALA A 938 25.60 50.25 -7.23
CA ALA A 938 24.69 50.32 -8.37
C ALA A 938 23.64 49.22 -8.32
N ALA A 939 22.43 49.54 -8.78
CA ALA A 939 21.38 48.57 -9.04
C ALA A 939 21.87 47.50 -10.02
N LEU A 940 22.66 47.89 -11.02
CA LEU A 940 23.43 46.97 -11.86
C LEU A 940 24.90 47.42 -11.97
N ALA A 941 25.82 46.63 -11.41
CA ALA A 941 27.22 47.02 -11.33
C ALA A 941 28.04 46.76 -12.61
N ASP A 942 27.79 45.65 -13.33
CA ASP A 942 28.59 45.26 -14.49
C ASP A 942 27.87 44.20 -15.34
N LEU A 943 27.26 44.59 -16.45
CA LEU A 943 26.77 43.66 -17.48
C LEU A 943 27.80 43.57 -18.62
N ARG A 944 28.34 42.37 -18.84
CA ARG A 944 29.28 42.10 -19.93
C ARG A 944 28.79 40.97 -20.81
N VAL A 945 28.45 41.30 -22.05
CA VAL A 945 28.15 40.34 -23.12
C VAL A 945 29.30 40.40 -24.13
N TYR A 946 29.87 39.25 -24.48
CA TYR A 946 30.95 39.19 -25.47
C TYR A 946 30.45 39.03 -26.90
N GLY A 947 29.30 38.37 -27.09
CA GLY A 947 28.60 38.28 -28.36
C GLY A 947 27.55 39.38 -28.54
N LEU A 948 26.47 39.00 -29.22
CA LEU A 948 25.29 39.83 -29.51
C LEU A 948 24.36 39.88 -28.30
N MET A 949 23.81 41.05 -27.99
CA MET A 949 22.62 41.21 -27.17
C MET A 949 21.44 41.48 -28.11
N SER A 950 20.47 40.57 -28.17
CA SER A 950 19.33 40.65 -29.10
C SER A 950 18.00 40.47 -28.38
N ASN A 951 17.01 41.31 -28.71
CA ASN A 951 15.65 41.23 -28.17
C ASN A 951 15.62 41.04 -26.65
N SER A 952 16.47 41.78 -25.94
CA SER A 952 16.69 41.58 -24.51
C SER A 952 16.44 42.87 -23.73
N ASP A 953 15.92 42.72 -22.52
CA ASP A 953 15.52 43.85 -21.67
C ASP A 953 16.39 43.90 -20.41
N VAL A 954 16.87 45.09 -20.09
CA VAL A 954 17.61 45.40 -18.85
C VAL A 954 16.93 46.58 -18.18
N LEU A 955 16.14 46.30 -17.15
CA LEU A 955 15.27 47.27 -16.49
C LEU A 955 15.68 47.43 -15.03
N VAL A 956 16.22 48.59 -14.62
CA VAL A 956 16.65 48.80 -13.23
C VAL A 956 16.04 50.03 -12.60
N ALA A 957 15.68 49.93 -11.32
CA ALA A 957 15.08 51.03 -10.57
C ALA A 957 16.09 52.09 -10.16
N GLY A 958 17.31 51.66 -9.83
CA GLY A 958 18.40 52.56 -9.49
C GLY A 958 19.26 52.91 -10.70
N TRP A 959 20.56 53.01 -10.46
CA TRP A 959 21.54 53.36 -11.50
C TRP A 959 22.34 52.16 -12.00
N ILE A 960 22.80 52.25 -13.25
CA ILE A 960 23.67 51.26 -13.90
C ILE A 960 25.10 51.82 -13.95
N LYS A 961 26.06 51.06 -13.43
CA LYS A 961 27.47 51.46 -13.47
C LYS A 961 28.13 51.19 -14.80
N LYS A 962 27.89 50.03 -15.40
CA LYS A 962 28.55 49.68 -16.66
C LYS A 962 27.83 48.60 -17.44
N ILE A 963 27.69 48.85 -18.75
CA ILE A 963 27.32 47.84 -19.75
C ILE A 963 28.41 47.78 -20.82
N THR A 964 28.81 46.56 -21.18
CA THR A 964 29.71 46.31 -22.31
C THR A 964 29.24 45.11 -23.11
N VAL A 965 28.85 45.34 -24.35
CA VAL A 965 28.34 44.30 -25.26
C VAL A 965 29.22 44.19 -26.51
N GLY A 966 29.16 43.08 -27.24
CA GLY A 966 29.80 42.97 -28.56
C GLY A 966 29.07 43.85 -29.56
N ALA A 967 27.79 43.54 -29.76
CA ALA A 967 26.81 44.34 -30.49
C ALA A 967 25.44 44.26 -29.78
N VAL A 968 24.53 45.18 -30.08
CA VAL A 968 23.16 45.22 -29.55
C VAL A 968 22.14 45.43 -30.67
N THR A 969 21.05 44.66 -30.64
CA THR A 969 19.94 44.76 -31.60
C THR A 969 18.59 44.53 -30.93
N GLY A 970 17.55 45.29 -31.28
CA GLY A 970 16.18 45.04 -30.80
C GLY A 970 16.02 45.08 -29.28
N SER A 971 16.94 45.71 -28.54
CA SER A 971 17.07 45.53 -27.08
C SER A 971 16.87 46.83 -26.31
N ASN A 972 16.40 46.70 -25.07
CA ASN A 972 16.05 47.83 -24.20
C ASN A 972 16.93 47.86 -22.95
N VAL A 973 17.45 49.03 -22.61
CA VAL A 973 18.21 49.29 -21.38
C VAL A 973 17.67 50.54 -20.71
N PHE A 974 17.07 50.39 -19.54
CA PHE A 974 16.40 51.46 -18.81
C PHE A 974 16.95 51.55 -17.38
N ALA A 975 17.26 52.77 -16.94
CA ALA A 975 17.54 53.10 -15.54
C ALA A 975 16.45 54.03 -14.98
N SER A 976 16.19 53.98 -13.67
CA SER A 976 15.08 54.70 -13.01
C SER A 976 13.67 54.25 -13.38
N VAL A 977 13.45 52.96 -13.61
CA VAL A 977 12.08 52.46 -13.81
C VAL A 977 11.33 52.33 -12.48
N ASP A 978 10.02 52.63 -12.46
CA ASP A 978 9.19 52.35 -11.30
C ASP A 978 9.10 50.84 -11.07
N THR A 979 9.52 50.41 -9.89
CA THR A 979 9.59 49.01 -9.48
C THR A 979 8.25 48.37 -9.17
N ALA A 980 7.18 49.15 -8.99
CA ALA A 980 5.86 48.63 -8.62
C ALA A 980 5.24 47.67 -9.66
N GLY A 981 5.88 47.44 -10.83
CA GLY A 981 5.43 46.53 -11.90
C GLY A 981 6.50 45.63 -12.54
N LEU A 982 7.70 45.46 -11.93
CA LEU A 982 8.81 44.71 -12.55
C LEU A 982 8.58 43.19 -12.71
N ALA A 983 7.49 42.64 -12.17
CA ALA A 983 7.15 41.23 -12.33
C ALA A 983 6.76 40.84 -13.77
N ASN A 984 6.32 41.81 -14.60
CA ASN A 984 5.71 41.51 -15.91
C ASN A 984 6.58 41.86 -17.13
N GLY A 985 7.83 42.27 -16.96
CA GLY A 985 8.75 42.52 -18.08
C GLY A 985 8.28 43.59 -19.08
N ALA A 986 7.25 44.38 -18.73
CA ALA A 986 6.71 45.42 -19.60
C ALA A 986 7.73 46.55 -19.76
N VAL A 987 8.07 46.87 -21.01
CA VAL A 987 8.94 48.01 -21.33
C VAL A 987 8.19 49.30 -20.97
N PRO A 988 8.71 50.14 -20.05
CA PRO A 988 8.03 51.37 -19.64
C PRO A 988 7.86 52.36 -20.80
N ALA A 989 6.80 53.16 -20.75
CA ALA A 989 6.66 54.29 -21.66
C ALA A 989 7.80 55.31 -21.42
N LEU A 990 8.26 55.97 -22.48
CA LEU A 990 9.42 56.90 -22.42
C LEU A 990 9.19 58.08 -21.46
N ASP A 991 7.94 58.45 -21.20
CA ASP A 991 7.50 59.53 -20.32
C ASP A 991 7.31 59.10 -18.85
N SER A 992 7.41 57.81 -18.53
CA SER A 992 7.18 57.26 -17.19
C SER A 992 8.44 57.04 -16.35
N LEU A 993 9.57 57.68 -16.71
CA LEU A 993 10.86 57.51 -16.02
C LEU A 993 10.93 58.37 -14.74
N LEU A 994 11.47 57.80 -13.66
CA LEU A 994 11.73 58.54 -12.42
C LEU A 994 12.97 59.44 -12.56
N THR A 995 12.96 60.61 -11.91
CA THR A 995 14.14 61.53 -11.89
C THR A 995 15.30 60.93 -11.10
N GLY A 996 16.54 61.04 -11.60
CA GLY A 996 17.76 60.62 -10.89
C GLY A 996 18.43 59.32 -11.34
N GLY A 997 17.85 58.57 -12.28
CA GLY A 997 18.47 57.34 -12.80
C GLY A 997 19.62 57.64 -13.76
N ARG A 998 20.75 56.96 -13.56
CA ARG A 998 21.92 57.17 -14.40
C ARG A 998 22.54 55.90 -14.95
N ILE A 999 23.17 56.03 -16.11
CA ILE A 999 24.05 55.01 -16.70
C ILE A 999 25.45 55.62 -16.81
N ASP A 1000 26.39 55.19 -15.96
CA ASP A 1000 27.74 55.79 -15.96
C ASP A 1000 28.49 55.47 -17.28
N SER A 1001 28.32 54.25 -17.83
CA SER A 1001 28.98 53.85 -19.08
C SER A 1001 28.20 52.77 -19.84
N PHE A 1002 27.93 53.04 -21.12
CA PHE A 1002 27.45 52.09 -22.12
C PHE A 1002 28.48 51.92 -23.24
N THR A 1003 28.80 50.70 -23.64
CA THR A 1003 29.81 50.44 -24.68
C THR A 1003 29.45 49.23 -25.55
N THR A 1004 29.43 49.42 -26.86
CA THR A 1004 29.46 48.34 -27.85
C THR A 1004 30.88 48.22 -28.40
N ARG A 1005 31.42 47.01 -28.51
CA ARG A 1005 32.81 46.78 -28.97
C ARG A 1005 32.96 46.55 -30.47
N GLY A 1006 31.86 46.32 -31.17
CA GLY A 1006 31.87 45.78 -32.52
C GLY A 1006 31.99 44.26 -32.47
N LEU A 1007 31.29 43.60 -33.38
CA LEU A 1007 31.28 42.15 -33.53
C LEU A 1007 31.46 41.84 -35.01
N ALA A 1008 32.42 40.98 -35.37
CA ALA A 1008 32.73 40.70 -36.78
C ALA A 1008 31.52 40.14 -37.57
N SER A 1009 30.57 39.50 -36.88
CA SER A 1009 29.34 38.97 -37.47
C SER A 1009 28.22 39.99 -37.63
N GLN A 1010 28.43 41.26 -37.26
CA GLN A 1010 27.43 42.32 -37.35
C GLN A 1010 28.03 43.53 -38.07
N ALA A 1011 27.34 44.04 -39.09
CA ALA A 1011 27.78 45.24 -39.81
C ALA A 1011 27.76 46.48 -38.89
N ASN A 1012 26.69 46.58 -38.08
CA ASN A 1012 26.48 47.66 -37.12
C ASN A 1012 26.42 47.10 -35.70
N SER A 1013 27.11 47.75 -34.75
CA SER A 1013 27.17 47.31 -33.36
C SER A 1013 26.02 47.80 -32.49
N PHE A 1014 25.19 48.72 -33.00
CA PHE A 1014 23.99 49.27 -32.37
C PHE A 1014 22.90 49.44 -33.43
N VAL A 1015 21.77 48.76 -33.27
CA VAL A 1015 20.63 48.72 -34.22
C VAL A 1015 19.31 48.59 -33.46
N ASN A 1016 18.25 49.32 -33.81
CA ASN A 1016 16.88 49.16 -33.28
C ASN A 1016 16.83 48.98 -31.75
N SER A 1017 17.62 49.74 -30.99
CA SER A 1017 17.80 49.52 -29.54
C SER A 1017 17.62 50.83 -28.78
N ARG A 1018 17.14 50.72 -27.53
CA ARG A 1018 16.83 51.88 -26.67
C ARG A 1018 17.70 51.88 -25.43
N ILE A 1019 18.45 52.95 -25.21
CA ILE A 1019 19.21 53.19 -23.98
C ILE A 1019 18.67 54.44 -23.31
N VAL A 1020 18.04 54.29 -22.16
CA VAL A 1020 17.20 55.32 -21.56
C VAL A 1020 17.60 55.54 -20.10
N ALA A 1021 17.93 56.78 -19.73
CA ALA A 1021 18.22 57.20 -18.36
C ALA A 1021 18.12 58.73 -18.24
N ASP A 1022 17.96 59.27 -17.04
CA ASP A 1022 18.00 60.73 -16.80
C ASP A 1022 19.40 61.29 -17.11
N TRP A 1023 20.46 60.59 -16.68
CA TRP A 1023 21.85 60.92 -16.99
C TRP A 1023 22.63 59.75 -17.58
N VAL A 1024 23.29 59.97 -18.72
CA VAL A 1024 24.26 59.02 -19.29
C VAL A 1024 25.66 59.63 -19.26
N GLY A 1025 26.58 59.01 -18.52
CA GLY A 1025 27.95 59.48 -18.39
C GLY A 1025 28.74 59.31 -19.69
N LYS A 1026 28.95 58.06 -20.11
CA LYS A 1026 29.70 57.77 -21.34
C LYS A 1026 28.97 56.78 -22.24
N VAL A 1027 28.80 57.13 -23.50
CA VAL A 1027 28.43 56.19 -24.57
C VAL A 1027 29.62 56.00 -25.49
N LYS A 1028 29.95 54.75 -25.81
CA LYS A 1028 30.89 54.40 -26.86
C LYS A 1028 30.26 53.40 -27.82
N LEU A 1029 30.09 53.78 -29.08
CA LEU A 1029 29.58 52.90 -30.13
C LEU A 1029 30.71 52.56 -31.13
N ALA A 1030 30.81 51.28 -31.53
CA ALA A 1030 31.85 50.87 -32.50
C ALA A 1030 31.40 51.12 -33.94
N SER A 1031 30.11 50.92 -34.20
CA SER A 1031 29.37 51.27 -35.42
C SER A 1031 27.87 51.30 -35.10
N SER A 1032 27.07 52.06 -35.83
CA SER A 1032 25.62 52.18 -35.62
C SER A 1032 24.86 52.29 -36.94
N SER A 1033 23.65 51.72 -36.99
CA SER A 1033 22.68 51.99 -38.06
C SER A 1033 21.69 53.04 -37.58
N PHE A 1034 21.27 53.95 -38.46
CA PHE A 1034 20.21 54.93 -38.19
C PHE A 1034 19.04 54.83 -39.19
N ASP A 1035 19.05 53.79 -40.03
CA ASP A 1035 18.08 53.59 -41.11
C ASP A 1035 16.89 52.78 -40.58
N GLU A 1036 15.96 53.45 -39.89
CA GLU A 1036 15.00 52.77 -38.99
C GLU A 1036 13.52 53.13 -39.20
N GLY A 1037 13.14 53.57 -40.40
CA GLY A 1037 11.72 53.58 -40.81
C GLY A 1037 10.75 54.49 -40.03
N GLY A 1038 11.23 55.28 -39.05
CA GLY A 1038 10.43 56.29 -38.34
C GLY A 1038 10.17 56.04 -36.83
N ASP A 1039 10.74 54.99 -36.24
CA ASP A 1039 10.54 54.66 -34.81
C ASP A 1039 11.61 55.30 -33.88
N ASP A 1040 11.23 55.63 -32.63
CA ASP A 1040 12.13 56.19 -31.62
C ASP A 1040 13.11 55.14 -31.05
N PHE A 1041 14.30 55.05 -31.64
CA PHE A 1041 15.42 54.21 -31.19
C PHE A 1041 16.69 55.04 -31.00
N GLY A 1042 17.55 54.66 -30.04
CA GLY A 1042 18.78 55.40 -29.73
C GLY A 1042 19.09 55.55 -28.24
N VAL A 1043 19.87 56.60 -27.91
CA VAL A 1043 20.19 56.97 -26.52
C VAL A 1043 19.37 58.19 -26.13
N VAL A 1044 18.53 58.05 -25.11
CA VAL A 1044 17.66 59.11 -24.58
C VAL A 1044 18.12 59.48 -23.17
N ALA A 1045 18.48 60.75 -22.97
CA ALA A 1045 18.82 61.29 -21.66
C ALA A 1045 18.67 62.82 -21.57
N ASN A 1046 18.32 63.32 -20.38
CA ASN A 1046 18.33 64.76 -20.09
C ASN A 1046 19.76 65.32 -20.04
N ARG A 1047 20.74 64.47 -19.70
CA ARG A 1047 22.16 64.81 -19.68
C ARG A 1047 23.01 63.69 -20.28
N LEU A 1048 23.90 64.05 -21.20
CA LEU A 1048 24.93 63.17 -21.78
C LEU A 1048 26.31 63.82 -21.63
N ASP A 1049 27.25 63.21 -20.89
CA ASP A 1049 28.58 63.84 -20.66
C ASP A 1049 29.58 63.55 -21.79
N LYS A 1050 29.59 62.33 -22.33
CA LYS A 1050 30.52 61.94 -23.40
C LYS A 1050 29.91 60.94 -24.37
N PHE A 1051 30.03 61.24 -25.66
CA PHE A 1051 29.67 60.36 -26.77
C PHE A 1051 30.90 60.13 -27.66
N ASP A 1052 31.20 58.86 -27.98
CA ASP A 1052 32.39 58.43 -28.74
C ASP A 1052 31.96 57.39 -29.79
N THR A 1053 32.18 57.69 -31.07
CA THR A 1053 31.90 56.80 -32.20
C THR A 1053 33.17 56.63 -33.01
N THR A 1054 33.51 55.39 -33.37
CA THR A 1054 34.66 55.09 -34.26
C THR A 1054 34.27 55.03 -35.72
#